data_AF-A0A524FL26-F1
#
_entry.id   AF-A0A524FL26-F1
#
_cell.length_a   1.000
_cell.length_b   1.000
_cell.length_c   1.000
_cell.angle_alpha   90.00
_cell.angle_beta   90.00
_cell.angle_gamma   90.00
#
_symmetry.space_group_name_H-M   'P 1'
#
loop_
_entity.id
_entity.type
_entity.pdbx_description
1 polymer ?
#
loop_
_entity_poly.entity_id
_entity_poly.type
_entity_poly.pdbx_seq_one_letter_code
_entity_poly.pdbx_strand_id
1 'polypeptide(L)'
;MKMLRIIVYIAILAGIIAAIAATVYGWVLGQTIYITTYNTKAGVDFWTTWTLKNNIFTASLLLAVLSSLVTLWSRSTFLSFISAMTQTGPPTKLKLDQKTAIGWRLLEFAGFFLYYVSTGGYAVTGQNVAFLMMLAGDGSISISASQFGTLFALPFAPGTSAASIQSLIPAMEMYQLYLGLAATVIFATAARLAISIITDLMMQRRDIFVIISKGLLVGALVLLLEILAVPTWVVNAGTWMSYLAMIIALGACLFGSFAFMVIRVRSGDVRQRLKTKIASLEGDLARLQGELLSLRQEYEAAALSAEDYRKRVGLLMEDRANIANELRRLKLERLIPIGGSPRTFGLLAVFLIVIVVMLPITQALYYGIQMEGDKYVDWQFNLQTTKEIEITNWAAGLSDLEIKSLDDLTSNATPASEIESLTTVRQWDQTASYLRMRNQIGANWMQLADSDIVYLKGHEYWIAPLTFEVGQTWTSFINQYIIYTHTEGMIVLDAYSGEIIEDDNLVALLNRTQDINFYYGEGIGFADSVFVNVENFEEVGNSSFNGTPDYTLSGFESFYYLLTLGPQAWSYFGQDMDMLVQRDVVSRVESIMLQGLNVDHDPYIVVDPSGNVFYAVSIFIDYRLSTGYAHEHYMRFMGVALVDIGTGEIEFYESPTIGDETFLDNTYKAYYDWQVTPDWLQSQLKWPEDLYERQLEIAYIYHVNEPNTWLGGVDFHQKPDDSDTRYVIM
;
A
#
# COMPACT_ATOMS: atom_id res chain seq x y z
N MET A 1 -13.17 -32.39 38.77
CA MET A 1 -12.23 -32.05 37.68
C MET A 1 -12.91 -31.68 36.35
N LYS A 2 -13.84 -32.49 35.79
CA LYS A 2 -14.55 -32.12 34.53
C LYS A 2 -15.40 -30.85 34.66
N MET A 3 -16.17 -30.70 35.75
CA MET A 3 -16.95 -29.47 36.04
C MET A 3 -16.06 -28.24 36.19
N LEU A 4 -14.93 -28.35 36.91
CA LEU A 4 -13.94 -27.28 37.05
C LEU A 4 -13.38 -26.84 35.69
N ARG A 5 -13.05 -27.79 34.80
CA ARG A 5 -12.60 -27.47 33.44
C ARG A 5 -13.67 -26.75 32.63
N ILE A 6 -14.94 -27.16 32.73
CA ILE A 6 -16.06 -26.50 32.04
C ILE A 6 -16.24 -25.07 32.56
N ILE A 7 -16.21 -24.86 33.87
CA ILE A 7 -16.30 -23.52 34.47
C ILE A 7 -15.13 -22.64 34.02
N VAL A 8 -13.91 -23.16 34.00
CA VAL A 8 -12.73 -22.44 33.50
C VAL A 8 -12.88 -22.10 32.02
N TYR A 9 -13.35 -23.02 31.17
CA TYR A 9 -13.61 -22.73 29.76
C TYR A 9 -14.69 -21.66 29.56
N ILE A 10 -15.77 -21.70 30.35
CA ILE A 10 -16.82 -20.68 30.31
C ILE A 10 -16.28 -19.33 30.77
N ALA A 11 -15.48 -19.29 31.84
CA ALA A 11 -14.87 -18.06 32.35
C ALA A 11 -13.88 -17.46 31.32
N ILE A 12 -13.06 -18.28 30.68
CA ILE A 12 -12.16 -17.85 29.60
C ILE A 12 -12.98 -17.31 28.41
N LEU A 13 -14.02 -18.04 27.99
CA LEU A 13 -14.87 -17.61 26.88
C LEU A 13 -15.59 -16.29 27.20
N ALA A 14 -16.12 -16.15 28.42
CA ALA A 14 -16.74 -14.91 28.88
C ALA A 14 -15.75 -13.75 28.91
N GLY A 15 -14.52 -13.99 29.37
CA GLY A 15 -13.44 -13.00 29.34
C GLY A 15 -13.08 -12.56 27.93
N ILE A 16 -12.98 -13.50 26.98
CA ILE A 16 -12.72 -13.21 25.56
C ILE A 16 -13.88 -12.40 24.96
N ILE A 17 -15.13 -12.80 25.21
CA ILE A 17 -16.31 -12.08 24.72
C ILE A 17 -16.37 -10.66 25.28
N ALA A 18 -16.10 -10.49 26.58
CA ALA A 18 -16.07 -9.18 27.22
C ALA A 18 -14.95 -8.29 26.65
N ALA A 19 -13.76 -8.85 26.43
CA ALA A 19 -12.66 -8.13 25.80
C ALA A 19 -13.01 -7.69 24.36
N ILE A 20 -13.58 -8.59 23.55
CA ILE A 20 -14.03 -8.26 22.19
C ILE A 20 -15.12 -7.19 22.22
N ALA A 21 -16.12 -7.32 23.10
CA ALA A 21 -17.19 -6.35 23.23
C ALA A 21 -16.67 -4.98 23.65
N ALA A 22 -15.73 -4.94 24.60
CA ALA A 22 -15.07 -3.70 25.02
C ALA A 22 -14.28 -3.06 23.88
N THR A 23 -13.48 -3.82 23.12
CA THR A 23 -12.74 -3.30 21.96
C THR A 23 -13.70 -2.78 20.88
N VAL A 24 -14.75 -3.53 20.55
CA VAL A 24 -15.74 -3.11 19.55
C VAL A 24 -16.46 -1.84 19.99
N TYR A 25 -16.86 -1.76 21.26
CA TYR A 25 -17.51 -0.57 21.79
C TYR A 25 -16.58 0.65 21.74
N GLY A 26 -15.32 0.51 22.13
CA GLY A 26 -14.34 1.60 22.06
C GLY A 26 -14.10 2.07 20.63
N TRP A 27 -14.03 1.14 19.68
CA TRP A 27 -13.95 1.50 18.26
C TRP A 27 -15.21 2.25 17.79
N VAL A 28 -16.41 1.75 18.11
CA VAL A 28 -17.67 2.43 17.77
C VAL A 28 -17.74 3.83 18.39
N LEU A 29 -17.41 3.97 19.67
CA LEU A 29 -17.40 5.26 20.36
C LEU A 29 -16.42 6.23 19.70
N GLY A 30 -15.20 5.78 19.38
CA GLY A 30 -14.24 6.60 18.66
C GLY A 30 -14.76 7.08 17.31
N GLN A 31 -15.38 6.20 16.52
CA GLN A 31 -16.02 6.59 15.26
C GLN A 31 -17.16 7.59 15.48
N THR A 32 -18.02 7.38 16.48
CA THR A 32 -19.13 8.29 16.79
C THR A 32 -18.65 9.68 17.18
N ILE A 33 -17.57 9.77 17.97
CA ILE A 33 -16.93 11.04 18.33
C ILE A 33 -16.52 11.77 17.05
N TYR A 34 -15.69 11.14 16.20
CA TYR A 34 -15.20 11.74 14.96
C TYR A 34 -16.33 12.14 13.99
N ILE A 35 -17.34 11.28 13.82
CA ILE A 35 -18.51 11.57 12.97
C ILE A 35 -19.23 12.81 13.47
N THR A 36 -19.49 12.89 14.76
CA THR A 36 -20.24 14.02 15.35
C THR A 36 -19.43 15.31 15.28
N THR A 37 -18.13 15.24 15.60
CA THR A 37 -17.20 16.37 15.55
C THR A 37 -17.14 16.96 14.15
N TYR A 38 -16.79 16.17 13.13
CA TYR A 38 -16.58 16.72 11.79
C TYR A 38 -17.86 17.05 11.02
N ASN A 39 -18.97 16.37 11.31
CA ASN A 39 -20.26 16.78 10.77
C ASN A 39 -20.69 18.16 11.31
N THR A 40 -20.35 18.47 12.56
CA THR A 40 -20.69 19.77 13.19
C THR A 40 -19.69 20.86 12.84
N LYS A 41 -18.38 20.54 12.85
CA LYS A 41 -17.29 21.51 12.75
C LYS A 41 -16.80 21.77 11.34
N ALA A 42 -16.93 20.80 10.43
CA ALA A 42 -16.41 20.89 9.06
C ALA A 42 -17.50 20.69 8.00
N GLY A 43 -18.72 20.28 8.38
CA GLY A 43 -19.76 19.87 7.43
C GLY A 43 -19.40 18.61 6.62
N VAL A 44 -18.41 17.83 7.07
CA VAL A 44 -17.91 16.65 6.36
C VAL A 44 -18.46 15.38 6.99
N ASP A 45 -19.03 14.50 6.16
CA ASP A 45 -19.42 13.15 6.58
C ASP A 45 -18.17 12.27 6.70
N PHE A 46 -17.56 12.29 7.89
CA PHE A 46 -16.36 11.51 8.22
C PHE A 46 -16.52 10.01 7.92
N TRP A 47 -17.70 9.44 8.15
CA TRP A 47 -17.93 8.01 7.88
C TRP A 47 -17.82 7.73 6.39
N THR A 48 -18.38 8.60 5.54
CA THR A 48 -18.23 8.45 4.09
C THR A 48 -16.79 8.62 3.63
N THR A 49 -16.01 9.52 4.24
CA THR A 49 -14.59 9.70 3.91
C THR A 49 -13.77 8.49 4.29
N TRP A 50 -13.88 8.06 5.55
CA TRP A 50 -13.16 6.91 6.05
C TRP A 50 -13.52 5.63 5.30
N THR A 51 -14.81 5.42 4.98
CA THR A 51 -15.26 4.21 4.27
C THR A 51 -15.22 4.30 2.75
N LEU A 52 -14.78 5.44 2.20
CA LEU A 52 -14.79 5.74 0.77
C LEU A 52 -16.19 5.52 0.17
N LYS A 53 -17.21 6.16 0.75
CA LYS A 53 -18.65 5.98 0.44
C LYS A 53 -19.12 4.52 0.60
N ASN A 54 -18.72 3.86 1.69
CA ASN A 54 -18.93 2.43 1.96
C ASN A 54 -18.24 1.46 0.98
N ASN A 55 -17.43 1.96 0.02
CA ASN A 55 -16.74 1.09 -0.93
C ASN A 55 -15.67 0.23 -0.28
N ILE A 56 -15.15 0.59 0.91
CA ILE A 56 -14.26 -0.26 1.68
C ILE A 56 -14.93 -1.60 2.00
N PHE A 57 -16.21 -1.59 2.41
CA PHE A 57 -16.91 -2.82 2.74
C PHE A 57 -17.25 -3.63 1.48
N THR A 58 -17.64 -2.99 0.37
CA THR A 58 -17.92 -3.70 -0.87
C THR A 58 -16.66 -4.32 -1.47
N ALA A 59 -15.56 -3.57 -1.50
CA ALA A 59 -14.26 -4.05 -1.96
C ALA A 59 -13.77 -5.19 -1.07
N SER A 60 -13.82 -5.02 0.25
CA SER A 60 -13.39 -6.06 1.21
C SER A 60 -14.26 -7.32 1.12
N LEU A 61 -15.57 -7.16 0.93
CA LEU A 61 -16.49 -8.28 0.68
C LEU A 61 -16.10 -9.03 -0.58
N LEU A 62 -15.88 -8.30 -1.68
CA LEU A 62 -15.53 -8.87 -2.97
C LEU A 62 -14.16 -9.57 -2.90
N LEU A 63 -13.14 -8.93 -2.33
CA LEU A 63 -11.82 -9.53 -2.12
C LEU A 63 -11.89 -10.78 -1.22
N ALA A 64 -12.68 -10.75 -0.14
CA ALA A 64 -12.88 -11.91 0.73
C ALA A 64 -13.59 -13.06 0.00
N VAL A 65 -14.59 -12.75 -0.84
CA VAL A 65 -15.26 -13.71 -1.72
C VAL A 65 -14.24 -14.35 -2.67
N LEU A 66 -13.44 -13.53 -3.36
CA LEU A 66 -12.43 -14.00 -4.32
C LEU A 66 -11.34 -14.86 -3.64
N SER A 67 -10.90 -14.49 -2.45
CA SER A 67 -9.90 -15.22 -1.67
C SER A 67 -10.44 -16.53 -1.06
N SER A 68 -11.74 -16.59 -0.73
CA SER A 68 -12.35 -17.75 -0.07
C SER A 68 -12.99 -18.76 -1.05
N LEU A 69 -13.72 -18.32 -2.08
CA LEU A 69 -14.62 -19.18 -2.87
C LEU A 69 -13.95 -20.14 -3.87
N VAL A 70 -12.64 -20.07 -4.10
CA VAL A 70 -11.96 -20.90 -5.12
C VAL A 70 -11.80 -22.40 -4.70
N THR A 71 -12.53 -22.87 -3.69
CA THR A 71 -12.38 -24.24 -3.15
C THR A 71 -13.67 -25.03 -3.12
N LEU A 72 -13.55 -26.35 -3.33
CA LEU A 72 -14.61 -27.30 -3.02
C LEU A 72 -15.03 -27.18 -1.55
N TRP A 73 -16.33 -27.04 -1.31
CA TRP A 73 -16.90 -26.82 0.01
C TRP A 73 -16.39 -27.78 1.09
N SER A 74 -16.19 -29.06 0.75
CA SER A 74 -15.84 -30.12 1.72
C SER A 74 -14.33 -30.33 1.99
N ARG A 75 -13.43 -29.57 1.36
CA ARG A 75 -11.97 -29.78 1.47
C ARG A 75 -11.21 -28.48 1.78
N SER A 76 -10.38 -28.50 2.82
CA SER A 76 -9.46 -27.40 3.15
C SER A 76 -8.01 -27.83 2.95
N THR A 77 -7.29 -27.11 2.08
CA THR A 77 -5.84 -27.27 1.88
C THR A 77 -5.07 -26.88 3.14
N PHE A 78 -5.50 -25.83 3.83
CA PHE A 78 -4.89 -25.39 5.09
C PHE A 78 -5.04 -26.43 6.20
N LEU A 79 -6.25 -26.96 6.44
CA LEU A 79 -6.44 -28.00 7.46
C LEU A 79 -5.71 -29.30 7.12
N SER A 80 -5.62 -29.63 5.82
CA SER A 80 -4.82 -30.78 5.37
C SER A 80 -3.33 -30.58 5.67
N PHE A 81 -2.82 -29.36 5.50
CA PHE A 81 -1.45 -28.98 5.84
C PHE A 81 -1.20 -29.04 7.36
N ILE A 82 -2.08 -28.45 8.18
CA ILE A 82 -1.98 -28.52 9.66
C ILE A 82 -2.03 -29.98 10.13
N SER A 83 -2.90 -30.80 9.55
CA SER A 83 -2.97 -32.23 9.83
C SER A 83 -1.68 -32.97 9.44
N ALA A 84 -1.04 -32.57 8.35
CA ALA A 84 0.24 -33.16 7.92
C ALA A 84 1.40 -32.77 8.84
N MET A 85 1.38 -31.59 9.46
CA MET A 85 2.39 -31.18 10.46
C MET A 85 2.22 -31.87 11.81
N THR A 86 0.97 -32.16 12.21
CA THR A 86 0.65 -32.63 13.57
C THR A 86 0.60 -34.15 13.70
N GLN A 87 0.42 -34.90 12.61
CA GLN A 87 0.31 -36.35 12.64
C GLN A 87 1.62 -37.05 12.24
N THR A 88 2.01 -38.06 13.02
CA THR A 88 3.18 -38.94 12.74
C THR A 88 2.84 -40.14 11.82
N GLY A 89 1.71 -40.10 11.12
CA GLY A 89 1.20 -41.16 10.21
C GLY A 89 0.91 -40.66 8.79
N PRO A 90 0.46 -41.52 7.85
CA PRO A 90 0.15 -41.10 6.48
C PRO A 90 -0.99 -40.07 6.49
N PRO A 91 -0.76 -38.84 5.99
CA PRO A 91 -1.75 -37.76 6.07
C PRO A 91 -2.97 -38.14 5.23
N THR A 92 -4.14 -38.15 5.86
CA THR A 92 -5.41 -38.33 5.15
C THR A 92 -5.89 -36.96 4.68
N LYS A 93 -6.30 -36.85 3.41
CA LYS A 93 -6.93 -35.63 2.90
C LYS A 93 -8.22 -35.41 3.69
N LEU A 94 -8.21 -34.46 4.62
CA LEU A 94 -9.31 -34.23 5.55
C LEU A 94 -10.55 -33.81 4.75
N LYS A 95 -11.59 -34.64 4.76
CA LYS A 95 -12.89 -34.29 4.22
C LYS A 95 -13.77 -33.88 5.40
N LEU A 96 -14.15 -32.61 5.42
CA LEU A 96 -15.02 -32.08 6.46
C LEU A 96 -16.45 -32.58 6.25
N ASP A 97 -17.16 -32.84 7.35
CA ASP A 97 -18.61 -33.02 7.34
C ASP A 97 -19.30 -31.70 6.96
N GLN A 98 -20.49 -31.75 6.35
CA GLN A 98 -21.18 -30.58 5.79
C GLN A 98 -21.32 -29.43 6.79
N LYS A 99 -21.68 -29.72 8.06
CA LYS A 99 -21.84 -28.68 9.09
C LYS A 99 -20.51 -28.02 9.45
N THR A 100 -19.46 -28.83 9.64
CA THR A 100 -18.11 -28.34 9.94
C THR A 100 -17.49 -27.60 8.76
N ALA A 101 -17.80 -28.02 7.53
CA ALA A 101 -17.38 -27.36 6.32
C ALA A 101 -17.99 -25.96 6.20
N ILE A 102 -19.30 -25.82 6.45
CA ILE A 102 -19.97 -24.50 6.47
C ILE A 102 -19.34 -23.59 7.51
N GLY A 103 -19.21 -24.07 8.76
CA GLY A 103 -18.60 -23.29 9.84
C GLY A 103 -17.17 -22.84 9.51
N TRP A 104 -16.35 -23.74 8.95
CA TRP A 104 -14.99 -23.41 8.53
C TRP A 104 -14.96 -22.35 7.42
N ARG A 105 -15.87 -22.42 6.44
CA ARG A 105 -15.93 -21.44 5.34
C ARG A 105 -16.39 -20.07 5.79
N LEU A 106 -17.35 -20.01 6.71
CA LEU A 106 -17.76 -18.74 7.30
C LEU A 106 -16.62 -18.11 8.10
N LEU A 107 -15.85 -18.92 8.84
CA LEU A 107 -14.69 -18.44 9.58
C LEU A 107 -13.57 -17.93 8.64
N GLU A 108 -13.23 -18.69 7.61
CA GLU A 108 -12.22 -18.28 6.61
C GLU A 108 -12.65 -17.00 5.88
N PHE A 109 -13.92 -16.93 5.47
CA PHE A 109 -14.48 -15.74 4.85
C PHE A 109 -14.46 -14.52 5.79
N ALA A 110 -14.92 -14.67 7.02
CA ALA A 110 -14.90 -13.60 8.01
C ALA A 110 -13.47 -13.14 8.32
N GLY A 111 -12.51 -14.07 8.39
CA GLY A 111 -11.10 -13.74 8.57
C GLY A 111 -10.55 -12.89 7.43
N PHE A 112 -10.80 -13.28 6.17
CA PHE A 112 -10.40 -12.47 5.01
C PHE A 112 -11.13 -11.13 4.96
N PHE A 113 -12.43 -11.10 5.25
CA PHE A 113 -13.21 -9.86 5.26
C PHE A 113 -12.65 -8.86 6.28
N LEU A 114 -12.42 -9.31 7.52
CA LEU A 114 -11.83 -8.48 8.56
C LEU A 114 -10.42 -8.01 8.18
N TYR A 115 -9.60 -8.89 7.58
CA TYR A 115 -8.28 -8.53 7.09
C TYR A 115 -8.33 -7.42 6.02
N TYR A 116 -9.23 -7.53 5.03
CA TYR A 116 -9.35 -6.52 3.98
C TYR A 116 -9.94 -5.21 4.50
N VAL A 117 -10.92 -5.25 5.41
CA VAL A 117 -11.43 -4.04 6.07
C VAL A 117 -10.33 -3.36 6.87
N SER A 118 -9.55 -4.12 7.67
CA SER A 118 -8.47 -3.56 8.49
C SER A 118 -7.31 -2.99 7.67
N THR A 119 -7.14 -3.46 6.44
CA THR A 119 -6.10 -2.95 5.53
C THR A 119 -6.63 -1.85 4.62
N GLY A 120 -7.88 -1.39 4.76
CA GLY A 120 -8.45 -0.29 3.96
C GLY A 120 -8.96 -0.71 2.56
N GLY A 121 -9.20 -2.00 2.34
CA GLY A 121 -9.65 -2.54 1.04
C GLY A 121 -8.51 -2.81 0.06
N TYR A 122 -7.27 -2.94 0.55
CA TYR A 122 -6.11 -3.20 -0.31
C TYR A 122 -6.08 -4.63 -0.82
N ALA A 123 -5.91 -4.78 -2.13
CA ALA A 123 -5.65 -6.08 -2.77
C ALA A 123 -4.23 -6.58 -2.44
N VAL A 124 -3.95 -7.84 -2.77
CA VAL A 124 -2.62 -8.45 -2.56
C VAL A 124 -1.50 -7.72 -3.31
N THR A 125 -1.84 -7.03 -4.40
CA THR A 125 -0.93 -6.20 -5.20
C THR A 125 -0.57 -4.86 -4.53
N GLY A 126 -1.15 -4.53 -3.37
CA GLY A 126 -0.96 -3.23 -2.72
C GLY A 126 -1.83 -2.10 -3.31
N GLN A 127 -2.76 -2.42 -4.20
CA GLN A 127 -3.71 -1.45 -4.77
C GLN A 127 -4.92 -1.26 -3.84
N ASN A 128 -5.34 -0.02 -3.63
CA ASN A 128 -6.60 0.24 -2.91
C ASN A 128 -7.81 0.08 -3.85
N VAL A 129 -8.44 -1.09 -3.82
CA VAL A 129 -9.63 -1.41 -4.61
C VAL A 129 -10.82 -0.54 -4.21
N ALA A 130 -10.96 -0.21 -2.93
CA ALA A 130 -12.07 0.61 -2.44
C ALA A 130 -12.03 2.03 -3.03
N PHE A 131 -10.85 2.64 -3.05
CA PHE A 131 -10.64 3.96 -3.63
C PHE A 131 -10.90 3.96 -5.13
N LEU A 132 -10.36 2.98 -5.86
CA LEU A 132 -10.60 2.86 -7.30
C LEU A 132 -12.07 2.57 -7.63
N MET A 133 -12.79 1.82 -6.79
CA MET A 133 -14.24 1.61 -6.94
C MET A 133 -15.03 2.90 -6.74
N MET A 134 -14.66 3.71 -5.75
CA MET A 134 -15.26 5.02 -5.53
C MET A 134 -15.05 5.92 -6.76
N LEU A 135 -13.81 6.02 -7.24
CA LEU A 135 -13.47 6.76 -8.46
C LEU A 135 -14.29 6.29 -9.67
N ALA A 136 -14.44 4.98 -9.86
CA ALA A 136 -15.23 4.41 -10.94
C ALA A 136 -16.74 4.69 -10.78
N GLY A 137 -17.26 4.66 -9.54
CA GLY A 137 -18.65 4.98 -9.23
C GLY A 137 -19.01 6.44 -9.47
N ASP A 138 -18.08 7.33 -9.18
CA ASP A 138 -18.20 8.78 -9.42
C ASP A 138 -17.93 9.15 -10.90
N GLY A 139 -17.52 8.19 -11.75
CA GLY A 139 -17.31 8.37 -13.18
C GLY A 139 -15.97 9.02 -13.57
N SER A 140 -15.10 9.28 -12.59
CA SER A 140 -13.78 9.91 -12.80
C SER A 140 -12.82 9.04 -13.63
N ILE A 141 -12.92 7.71 -13.48
CA ILE A 141 -12.11 6.74 -14.25
C ILE A 141 -13.02 5.84 -15.10
N SER A 142 -12.57 5.57 -16.33
CA SER A 142 -13.24 4.64 -17.22
C SER A 142 -12.24 4.02 -18.21
N ILE A 143 -12.56 2.83 -18.71
CA ILE A 143 -11.79 2.18 -19.77
C ILE A 143 -12.71 1.69 -20.87
N SER A 144 -12.49 2.20 -22.09
CA SER A 144 -13.16 1.70 -23.29
C SER A 144 -12.48 0.45 -23.84
N ALA A 145 -13.19 -0.35 -24.64
CA ALA A 145 -12.61 -1.53 -25.29
C ALA A 145 -11.41 -1.18 -26.19
N SER A 146 -11.41 0.01 -26.81
CA SER A 146 -10.31 0.50 -27.64
C SER A 146 -9.06 0.85 -26.82
N GLN A 147 -9.25 1.52 -25.68
CA GLN A 147 -8.15 1.83 -24.75
C GLN A 147 -7.58 0.55 -24.17
N PHE A 148 -8.41 -0.43 -23.80
CA PHE A 148 -7.96 -1.73 -23.32
C PHE A 148 -7.03 -2.43 -24.33
N GLY A 149 -7.41 -2.48 -25.62
CA GLY A 149 -6.55 -3.03 -26.66
C GLY A 149 -5.24 -2.26 -26.83
N THR A 150 -5.29 -0.94 -26.70
CA THR A 150 -4.11 -0.06 -26.80
C THR A 150 -3.13 -0.31 -25.66
N LEU A 151 -3.61 -0.44 -24.42
CA LEU A 151 -2.77 -0.70 -23.24
C LEU A 151 -1.91 -1.96 -23.40
N PHE A 152 -2.49 -3.06 -23.89
CA PHE A 152 -1.75 -4.31 -24.13
C PHE A 152 -0.89 -4.30 -25.40
N ALA A 153 -1.07 -3.30 -26.28
CA ALA A 153 -0.27 -3.12 -27.48
C ALA A 153 0.96 -2.23 -27.24
N LEU A 154 1.01 -1.47 -26.14
CA LEU A 154 2.10 -0.55 -25.80
C LEU A 154 3.51 -1.18 -25.94
N PRO A 155 3.77 -2.43 -25.49
CA PRO A 155 5.10 -3.04 -25.65
C PRO A 155 5.58 -3.13 -27.11
N PHE A 156 4.65 -3.22 -28.08
CA PHE A 156 4.94 -3.30 -29.50
C PHE A 156 5.00 -1.93 -30.19
N ALA A 157 4.69 -0.85 -29.47
CA ALA A 157 4.65 0.52 -29.97
C ALA A 157 5.49 1.45 -29.07
N PRO A 158 6.82 1.24 -28.97
CA PRO A 158 7.69 2.03 -28.10
C PRO A 158 7.68 3.54 -28.44
N GLY A 159 7.42 3.90 -29.70
CA GLY A 159 7.35 5.28 -30.17
C GLY A 159 6.04 6.04 -29.86
N THR A 160 5.20 5.51 -28.98
CA THR A 160 3.99 6.23 -28.52
C THR A 160 4.41 7.50 -27.76
N SER A 161 3.83 8.66 -28.10
CA SER A 161 4.15 9.95 -27.46
C SER A 161 3.73 10.02 -25.98
N ALA A 162 4.40 10.86 -25.19
CA ALA A 162 4.08 11.07 -23.78
C ALA A 162 2.65 11.60 -23.57
N ALA A 163 2.21 12.60 -24.36
CA ALA A 163 0.82 13.10 -24.32
C ALA A 163 -0.23 11.99 -24.58
N SER A 164 0.07 11.04 -25.47
CA SER A 164 -0.82 9.88 -25.69
C SER A 164 -0.86 8.97 -24.46
N ILE A 165 0.27 8.75 -23.79
CA ILE A 165 0.31 7.98 -22.53
C ILE A 165 -0.45 8.72 -21.42
N GLN A 166 -0.27 10.04 -21.28
CA GLN A 166 -1.01 10.87 -20.31
C GLN A 166 -2.53 10.71 -20.48
N SER A 167 -3.02 10.74 -21.73
CA SER A 167 -4.46 10.52 -22.02
C SER A 167 -4.98 9.13 -21.67
N LEU A 168 -4.09 8.13 -21.52
CA LEU A 168 -4.43 6.76 -21.14
C LEU A 168 -4.40 6.54 -19.62
N ILE A 169 -3.87 7.47 -18.83
CA ILE A 169 -3.73 7.33 -17.37
C ILE A 169 -5.07 6.99 -16.68
N PRO A 170 -6.20 7.68 -16.95
CA PRO A 170 -7.48 7.32 -16.33
C PRO A 170 -7.90 5.87 -16.63
N ALA A 171 -7.58 5.38 -17.84
CA ALA A 171 -7.83 3.99 -18.22
C ALA A 171 -6.85 3.02 -17.54
N MET A 172 -5.60 3.42 -17.29
CA MET A 172 -4.63 2.63 -16.53
C MET A 172 -5.05 2.49 -15.06
N GLU A 173 -5.56 3.56 -14.43
CA GLU A 173 -6.12 3.50 -13.07
C GLU A 173 -7.32 2.56 -12.99
N MET A 174 -8.24 2.68 -13.94
CA MET A 174 -9.39 1.77 -14.00
C MET A 174 -8.95 0.32 -14.26
N TYR A 175 -7.90 0.13 -15.06
CA TYR A 175 -7.31 -1.18 -15.26
C TYR A 175 -6.71 -1.77 -13.97
N GLN A 176 -6.10 -0.95 -13.09
CA GLN A 176 -5.59 -1.44 -11.81
C GLN A 176 -6.69 -2.04 -10.95
N LEU A 177 -7.90 -1.47 -10.96
CA LEU A 177 -9.03 -2.05 -10.23
C LEU A 177 -9.24 -3.50 -10.66
N TYR A 178 -9.32 -3.75 -11.98
CA TYR A 178 -9.48 -5.10 -12.51
C TYR A 178 -8.27 -5.99 -12.24
N LEU A 179 -7.06 -5.44 -12.35
CA LEU A 179 -5.83 -6.14 -12.07
C LEU A 179 -5.78 -6.62 -10.62
N GLY A 180 -6.13 -5.78 -9.63
CA GLY A 180 -6.14 -6.14 -8.22
C GLY A 180 -7.14 -7.23 -7.88
N LEU A 181 -8.32 -7.19 -8.48
CA LEU A 181 -9.32 -8.24 -8.34
C LEU A 181 -8.86 -9.57 -8.95
N ALA A 182 -8.35 -9.54 -10.19
CA ALA A 182 -7.83 -10.72 -10.87
C ALA A 182 -6.61 -11.30 -10.12
N ALA A 183 -5.70 -10.43 -9.68
CA ALA A 183 -4.50 -10.81 -8.98
C ALA A 183 -4.80 -11.46 -7.63
N THR A 184 -5.83 -11.00 -6.92
CA THR A 184 -6.28 -11.62 -5.66
C THR A 184 -6.72 -13.07 -5.89
N VAL A 185 -7.48 -13.35 -6.96
CA VAL A 185 -7.87 -14.72 -7.33
C VAL A 185 -6.65 -15.57 -7.68
N ILE A 186 -5.76 -15.03 -8.51
CA ILE A 186 -4.57 -15.74 -8.99
C ILE A 186 -3.64 -16.05 -7.82
N PHE A 187 -3.38 -15.09 -6.94
CA PHE A 187 -2.56 -15.26 -5.74
C PHE A 187 -3.16 -16.26 -4.77
N ALA A 188 -4.45 -16.16 -4.45
CA ALA A 188 -5.13 -17.12 -3.59
C ALA A 188 -5.03 -18.55 -4.16
N THR A 189 -5.15 -18.69 -5.49
CA THR A 189 -4.99 -19.97 -6.19
C THR A 189 -3.54 -20.48 -6.12
N ALA A 190 -2.55 -19.62 -6.36
CA ALA A 190 -1.13 -19.96 -6.30
C ALA A 190 -0.70 -20.37 -4.90
N ALA A 191 -1.08 -19.60 -3.87
CA ALA A 191 -0.82 -19.91 -2.46
C ALA A 191 -1.41 -21.28 -2.07
N ARG A 192 -2.61 -21.61 -2.53
CA ARG A 192 -3.24 -22.92 -2.29
C ARG A 192 -2.48 -24.05 -2.96
N LEU A 193 -2.06 -23.86 -4.22
CA LEU A 193 -1.25 -24.84 -4.93
C LEU A 193 0.10 -25.05 -4.23
N ALA A 194 0.75 -23.97 -3.76
CA ALA A 194 1.99 -24.02 -3.00
C ALA A 194 1.81 -24.81 -1.68
N ILE A 195 0.80 -24.49 -0.87
CA ILE A 195 0.47 -25.25 0.34
C ILE A 195 0.21 -26.72 0.01
N SER A 196 -0.50 -27.00 -1.09
CA SER A 196 -0.72 -28.38 -1.52
C SER A 196 0.56 -29.08 -1.96
N ILE A 197 1.53 -28.39 -2.58
CA ILE A 197 2.83 -28.95 -2.93
C ILE A 197 3.60 -29.30 -1.67
N ILE A 198 3.67 -28.39 -0.69
CA ILE A 198 4.31 -28.63 0.61
C ILE A 198 3.68 -29.85 1.29
N THR A 199 2.35 -29.92 1.30
CA THR A 199 1.60 -31.05 1.86
C THR A 199 1.93 -32.36 1.14
N ASP A 200 2.02 -32.36 -0.19
CA ASP A 200 2.39 -33.53 -1.00
C ASP A 200 3.86 -33.97 -0.76
N LEU A 201 4.77 -33.03 -0.51
CA LEU A 201 6.19 -33.30 -0.21
C LEU A 201 6.38 -33.97 1.17
N MET A 202 5.52 -33.64 2.13
CA MET A 202 5.51 -34.24 3.47
C MET A 202 4.93 -35.67 3.49
N MET A 203 4.27 -36.14 2.43
CA MET A 203 3.71 -37.50 2.39
C MET A 203 4.79 -38.57 2.18
N GLN A 204 4.61 -39.73 2.82
CA GLN A 204 5.50 -40.91 2.67
C GLN A 204 5.59 -41.44 1.22
N ARG A 205 4.55 -41.25 0.40
CA ARG A 205 4.57 -41.60 -1.04
C ARG A 205 4.51 -40.34 -1.89
N ARG A 206 5.68 -39.88 -2.31
CA ARG A 206 5.82 -38.71 -3.18
C ARG A 206 5.44 -39.05 -4.61
N ASP A 207 4.43 -38.36 -5.13
CA ASP A 207 4.09 -38.41 -6.56
C ASP A 207 4.73 -37.21 -7.27
N ILE A 208 5.96 -37.43 -7.75
CA ILE A 208 6.79 -36.39 -8.36
C ILE A 208 6.10 -35.73 -9.55
N PHE A 209 5.32 -36.50 -10.34
CA PHE A 209 4.63 -35.95 -11.52
C PHE A 209 3.54 -34.93 -11.15
N VAL A 210 2.84 -35.13 -10.02
CA VAL A 210 1.88 -34.14 -9.51
C VAL A 210 2.56 -32.91 -8.98
N ILE A 211 3.65 -33.11 -8.23
CA ILE A 211 4.39 -32.00 -7.63
C ILE A 211 4.94 -31.09 -8.73
N ILE A 212 5.54 -31.67 -9.78
CA ILE A 212 6.03 -30.91 -10.94
C ILE A 212 4.87 -30.22 -11.68
N SER A 213 3.76 -30.92 -11.95
CA SER A 213 2.60 -30.32 -12.62
C SER A 213 2.02 -29.13 -11.84
N LYS A 214 1.89 -29.25 -10.51
CA LYS A 214 1.44 -28.13 -9.66
C LYS A 214 2.46 -27.00 -9.63
N GLY A 215 3.76 -27.31 -9.56
CA GLY A 215 4.81 -26.30 -9.62
C GLY A 215 4.76 -25.49 -10.93
N LEU A 216 4.55 -26.16 -12.06
CA LEU A 216 4.37 -25.50 -13.36
C LEU A 216 3.09 -24.67 -13.41
N LEU A 217 2.00 -25.09 -12.75
CA LEU A 217 0.79 -24.25 -12.63
C LEU A 217 1.04 -23.01 -11.79
N VAL A 218 1.78 -23.13 -10.68
CA VAL A 218 2.18 -21.95 -9.88
C VAL A 218 3.02 -21.00 -10.73
N GLY A 219 4.00 -21.52 -11.48
CA GLY A 219 4.79 -20.72 -12.42
C GLY A 219 3.94 -20.05 -13.50
N ALA A 220 2.94 -20.74 -14.07
CA ALA A 220 2.00 -20.17 -15.02
C ALA A 220 1.16 -19.03 -14.40
N LEU A 221 0.71 -19.19 -13.15
CA LEU A 221 -0.05 -18.15 -12.45
C LEU A 221 0.80 -16.90 -12.17
N VAL A 222 2.08 -17.07 -11.81
CA VAL A 222 3.01 -15.95 -11.65
C VAL A 222 3.24 -15.23 -12.98
N LEU A 223 3.54 -15.96 -14.06
CA LEU A 223 3.71 -15.36 -15.39
C LEU A 223 2.44 -14.64 -15.88
N LEU A 224 1.27 -15.17 -15.54
CA LEU A 224 0.00 -14.52 -15.86
C LEU A 224 -0.15 -13.17 -15.16
N LEU A 225 0.29 -13.04 -13.90
CA LEU A 225 0.29 -11.75 -13.20
C LEU A 225 1.20 -10.73 -13.88
N GLU A 226 2.42 -11.13 -14.25
CA GLU A 226 3.37 -10.26 -14.94
C GLU A 226 2.83 -9.78 -16.30
N ILE A 227 2.19 -10.67 -17.06
CA ILE A 227 1.54 -10.35 -18.34
C ILE A 227 0.38 -9.37 -18.14
N LEU A 228 -0.40 -9.53 -17.07
CA LEU A 228 -1.49 -8.61 -16.77
C LEU A 228 -0.97 -7.26 -16.26
N ALA A 229 0.21 -7.18 -15.65
CA ALA A 229 0.80 -5.91 -15.21
C ALA A 229 1.35 -5.05 -16.37
N VAL A 230 1.44 -5.58 -17.59
CA VAL A 230 2.04 -4.91 -18.76
C VAL A 230 1.56 -3.48 -19.05
N PRO A 231 0.26 -3.13 -18.87
CA PRO A 231 -0.20 -1.76 -19.04
C PRO A 231 0.54 -0.71 -18.19
N THR A 232 1.18 -1.11 -17.09
CA THR A 232 1.96 -0.21 -16.22
C THR A 232 3.46 -0.22 -16.52
N TRP A 233 3.92 -0.97 -17.51
CA TRP A 233 5.33 -1.09 -17.82
C TRP A 233 5.87 0.14 -18.56
N VAL A 234 7.15 0.41 -18.32
CA VAL A 234 7.93 1.33 -19.17
C VAL A 234 8.38 0.59 -20.42
N VAL A 235 8.17 1.21 -21.58
CA VAL A 235 8.46 0.59 -22.87
C VAL A 235 9.69 1.23 -23.50
N ASN A 236 10.65 0.38 -23.87
CA ASN A 236 11.83 0.70 -24.66
C ASN A 236 11.89 -0.18 -25.93
N ALA A 237 12.98 -0.08 -26.70
CA ALA A 237 13.14 -0.84 -27.95
C ALA A 237 13.05 -2.37 -27.79
N GLY A 238 13.44 -2.91 -26.63
CA GLY A 238 13.51 -4.35 -26.35
C GLY A 238 12.28 -4.94 -25.65
N THR A 239 11.38 -4.11 -25.10
CA THR A 239 10.28 -4.56 -24.22
C THR A 239 9.36 -5.61 -24.87
N TRP A 240 9.11 -5.49 -26.18
CA TRP A 240 8.26 -6.44 -26.91
C TRP A 240 8.78 -7.89 -26.88
N MET A 241 10.11 -8.09 -26.85
CA MET A 241 10.73 -9.42 -26.79
C MET A 241 10.53 -10.07 -25.42
N SER A 242 10.71 -9.29 -24.35
CA SER A 242 10.44 -9.75 -22.99
C SER A 242 8.97 -10.10 -22.82
N TYR A 243 8.07 -9.27 -23.34
CA TYR A 243 6.64 -9.54 -23.31
C TYR A 243 6.28 -10.83 -24.06
N LEU A 244 6.80 -11.00 -25.28
CA LEU A 244 6.58 -12.21 -26.07
C LEU A 244 7.15 -13.47 -25.38
N ALA A 245 8.31 -13.37 -24.76
CA ALA A 245 8.93 -14.47 -24.03
C ALA A 245 8.06 -14.93 -22.85
N MET A 246 7.45 -13.99 -22.11
CA MET A 246 6.53 -14.33 -21.02
C MET A 246 5.28 -15.06 -21.53
N ILE A 247 4.70 -14.62 -22.66
CA ILE A 247 3.53 -15.28 -23.27
C ILE A 247 3.87 -16.72 -23.66
N ILE A 248 5.03 -16.94 -24.29
CA ILE A 248 5.48 -18.28 -24.68
C ILE A 248 5.77 -19.13 -23.43
N ALA A 249 6.37 -18.54 -22.39
CA ALA A 249 6.64 -19.22 -21.12
C ALA A 249 5.36 -19.65 -20.42
N LEU A 250 4.33 -18.80 -20.41
CA LEU A 250 3.02 -19.12 -19.88
C LEU A 250 2.43 -20.35 -20.60
N GLY A 251 2.44 -20.33 -21.94
CA GLY A 251 2.01 -21.46 -22.77
C GLY A 251 2.78 -22.75 -22.48
N ALA A 252 4.10 -22.65 -22.32
CA ALA A 252 4.97 -23.78 -22.00
C ALA A 252 4.68 -24.37 -20.61
N CYS A 253 4.48 -23.54 -19.59
CA CYS A 253 4.12 -23.97 -18.23
C CYS A 253 2.76 -24.68 -18.20
N LEU A 254 1.74 -24.13 -18.86
CA LEU A 254 0.41 -24.74 -18.96
C LEU A 254 0.46 -26.09 -19.70
N PHE A 255 1.11 -26.13 -20.85
CA PHE A 255 1.28 -27.36 -21.63
C PHE A 255 2.08 -28.42 -20.86
N GLY A 256 3.18 -28.02 -20.23
CA GLY A 256 4.01 -28.90 -19.42
C GLY A 256 3.23 -29.50 -18.26
N SER A 257 2.45 -28.70 -17.54
CA SER A 257 1.60 -29.18 -16.45
C SER A 257 0.59 -30.22 -16.94
N PHE A 258 -0.12 -29.93 -18.03
CA PHE A 258 -1.08 -30.85 -18.64
C PHE A 258 -0.40 -32.17 -19.04
N ALA A 259 0.75 -32.09 -19.69
CA ALA A 259 1.47 -33.27 -20.13
C ALA A 259 1.96 -34.15 -18.99
N PHE A 260 2.50 -33.57 -17.90
CA PHE A 260 2.88 -34.34 -16.71
C PHE A 260 1.67 -35.02 -16.06
N MET A 261 0.50 -34.39 -16.09
CA MET A 261 -0.75 -35.00 -15.63
C MET A 261 -1.15 -36.19 -16.51
N VAL A 262 -1.07 -36.06 -17.84
CA VAL A 262 -1.35 -37.16 -18.80
C VAL A 262 -0.36 -38.31 -18.61
N ILE A 263 0.92 -38.01 -18.44
CA ILE A 263 1.98 -39.00 -18.17
C ILE A 263 1.65 -39.75 -16.88
N ARG A 264 1.26 -39.06 -15.81
CA ARG A 264 0.86 -39.69 -14.54
C ARG A 264 -0.27 -40.71 -14.76
N VAL A 265 -1.34 -40.30 -15.45
CA VAL A 265 -2.50 -41.18 -15.72
C VAL A 265 -2.06 -42.43 -16.49
N ARG A 266 -1.27 -42.27 -17.55
CA ARG A 266 -0.75 -43.40 -18.34
C ARG A 266 0.23 -44.27 -17.57
N SER A 267 1.04 -43.67 -16.69
CA SER A 267 2.03 -44.40 -15.88
C SER A 267 1.37 -45.33 -14.85
N GLY A 268 0.13 -45.04 -14.42
CA GLY A 268 -0.65 -45.93 -13.55
C GLY A 268 -0.88 -47.29 -14.20
N ASP A 269 -1.40 -47.30 -15.42
CA ASP A 269 -1.67 -48.52 -16.20
C ASP A 269 -0.38 -49.26 -16.59
N VAL A 270 0.70 -48.53 -16.86
CA VAL A 270 2.02 -49.13 -17.19
C VAL A 270 2.66 -49.74 -15.95
N ARG A 271 2.61 -49.08 -14.79
CA ARG A 271 3.15 -49.64 -13.53
C ARG A 271 2.38 -50.86 -13.08
N GLN A 272 1.05 -50.89 -13.24
CA GLN A 272 0.25 -52.07 -12.92
C GLN A 272 0.60 -53.23 -13.84
N ARG A 273 0.70 -53.00 -15.16
CA ARG A 273 1.16 -54.01 -16.13
C ARG A 273 2.57 -54.52 -15.84
N LEU A 274 3.53 -53.62 -15.56
CA LEU A 274 4.89 -53.98 -15.19
C LEU A 274 4.93 -54.78 -13.87
N LYS A 275 4.12 -54.41 -12.87
CA LYS A 275 4.04 -55.14 -11.60
C LYS A 275 3.50 -56.56 -11.80
N THR A 276 2.45 -56.72 -12.61
CA THR A 276 1.89 -58.04 -12.94
C THR A 276 2.90 -58.89 -13.72
N LYS A 277 3.62 -58.30 -14.69
CA LYS A 277 4.65 -59.00 -15.47
C LYS A 277 5.89 -59.37 -14.64
N ILE A 278 6.30 -58.51 -13.70
CA ILE A 278 7.37 -58.84 -12.75
C ILE A 278 6.92 -59.99 -11.83
N ALA A 279 5.69 -59.93 -11.30
CA ALA A 279 5.17 -60.99 -10.43
C ALA A 279 5.03 -62.33 -11.16
N SER A 280 4.65 -62.35 -12.45
CA SER A 280 4.62 -63.58 -13.25
C SER A 280 6.02 -64.14 -13.46
N LEU A 281 7.00 -63.31 -13.83
CA LEU A 281 8.38 -63.74 -14.03
C LEU A 281 9.06 -64.19 -12.72
N GLU A 282 8.73 -63.59 -11.58
CA GLU A 282 9.19 -64.07 -10.25
C GLU A 282 8.59 -65.44 -9.93
N GLY A 283 7.33 -65.69 -10.28
CA GLY A 283 6.68 -66.99 -10.17
C GLY A 283 7.30 -68.05 -11.08
N ASP A 284 7.59 -67.69 -12.33
CA ASP A 284 8.25 -68.59 -13.31
C ASP A 284 9.66 -68.96 -12.85
N LEU A 285 10.42 -68.01 -12.28
CA LEU A 285 11.76 -68.26 -11.73
C LEU A 285 11.69 -69.22 -10.51
N ALA A 286 10.70 -69.06 -9.63
CA ALA A 286 10.48 -69.97 -8.50
C ALA A 286 10.07 -71.38 -8.97
N ARG A 287 9.23 -71.47 -10.02
CA ARG A 287 8.86 -72.74 -10.65
C ARG A 287 10.07 -73.46 -11.25
N LEU A 288 10.90 -72.75 -12.00
CA LEU A 288 12.14 -73.30 -12.59
C LEU A 288 13.13 -73.78 -11.52
N GLN A 289 13.20 -73.10 -10.37
CA GLN A 289 13.98 -73.58 -9.21
C GLN A 289 13.41 -74.88 -8.64
N GLY A 290 12.09 -75.04 -8.58
CA GLY A 290 11.43 -76.28 -8.18
C GLY A 290 11.67 -77.44 -9.17
N GLU A 291 11.57 -77.18 -10.48
CA GLU A 291 11.83 -78.18 -11.53
C GLU A 291 13.30 -78.62 -11.57
N LEU A 292 14.25 -77.72 -11.29
CA LEU A 292 15.66 -78.09 -11.12
C LEU A 292 15.91 -78.98 -9.90
N LEU A 293 15.20 -78.74 -8.79
CA LEU A 293 15.28 -79.57 -7.58
C LEU A 293 14.66 -80.95 -7.79
N SER A 294 13.52 -81.04 -8.50
CA SER A 294 12.90 -82.32 -8.81
C SER A 294 13.75 -83.14 -9.79
N LEU A 295 14.32 -82.52 -10.83
CA LEU A 295 15.25 -83.20 -11.75
C LEU A 295 16.50 -83.72 -11.03
N ARG A 296 16.99 -82.98 -10.02
CA ARG A 296 18.10 -83.44 -9.19
C ARG A 296 17.70 -84.68 -8.37
N GLN A 297 16.51 -84.69 -7.77
CA GLN A 297 15.99 -85.85 -7.04
C GLN A 297 15.77 -87.07 -7.95
N GLU A 298 15.24 -86.87 -9.15
CA GLU A 298 15.04 -87.94 -10.15
C GLU A 298 16.38 -88.54 -10.63
N TYR A 299 17.42 -87.71 -10.75
CA TYR A 299 18.78 -88.17 -11.03
C TYR A 299 19.40 -88.92 -9.85
N GLU A 300 19.26 -88.41 -8.63
CA GLU A 300 19.74 -89.07 -7.39
C GLU A 300 19.01 -90.42 -7.14
N ALA A 301 17.77 -90.57 -7.62
CA ALA A 301 17.00 -91.81 -7.59
C ALA A 301 17.32 -92.80 -8.74
N ALA A 302 18.35 -92.53 -9.56
CA ALA A 302 18.80 -93.33 -10.70
C ALA A 302 17.75 -93.53 -11.83
N ALA A 303 16.72 -92.70 -11.89
CA ALA A 303 15.68 -92.76 -12.91
C ALA A 303 16.04 -92.03 -14.22
N LEU A 304 17.16 -91.29 -14.27
CA LEU A 304 17.61 -90.50 -15.42
C LEU A 304 19.07 -90.77 -15.78
N SER A 305 19.36 -90.83 -17.09
CA SER A 305 20.72 -90.94 -17.61
C SER A 305 21.52 -89.64 -17.38
N ALA A 306 22.83 -89.73 -17.20
CA ALA A 306 23.69 -88.57 -16.94
C ALA A 306 23.71 -87.56 -18.11
N GLU A 307 23.52 -88.03 -19.34
CA GLU A 307 23.50 -87.19 -20.54
C GLU A 307 22.17 -86.42 -20.65
N ASP A 308 21.04 -87.07 -20.37
CA ASP A 308 19.72 -86.42 -20.36
C ASP A 308 19.59 -85.42 -19.22
N TYR A 309 20.16 -85.71 -18.04
CA TYR A 309 20.20 -84.77 -16.92
C TYR A 309 20.98 -83.50 -17.29
N ARG A 310 22.18 -83.63 -17.87
CA ARG A 310 22.99 -82.48 -18.30
C ARG A 310 22.27 -81.63 -19.35
N LYS A 311 21.60 -82.26 -20.31
CA LYS A 311 20.85 -81.55 -21.36
C LYS A 311 19.67 -80.76 -20.80
N ARG A 312 18.86 -81.38 -19.93
CA ARG A 312 17.69 -80.71 -19.32
C ARG A 312 18.08 -79.60 -18.34
N VAL A 313 19.12 -79.82 -17.53
CA VAL A 313 19.65 -78.79 -16.63
C VAL A 313 20.24 -77.62 -17.42
N GLY A 314 20.93 -77.90 -18.53
CA GLY A 314 21.46 -76.87 -19.42
C GLY A 314 20.38 -75.94 -19.96
N LEU A 315 19.28 -76.51 -20.48
CA LEU A 315 18.13 -75.75 -20.99
C LEU A 315 17.44 -74.92 -19.90
N LEU A 316 17.20 -75.51 -18.72
CA LEU A 316 16.57 -74.80 -17.60
C LEU A 316 17.45 -73.67 -17.03
N MET A 317 18.78 -73.83 -17.07
CA MET A 317 19.71 -72.77 -16.67
C MET A 317 19.75 -71.62 -17.67
N GLU A 318 19.63 -71.90 -18.97
CA GLU A 318 19.52 -70.90 -20.03
C GLU A 318 18.21 -70.09 -19.91
N ASP A 319 17.08 -70.77 -19.74
CA ASP A 319 15.79 -70.11 -19.51
C ASP A 319 15.78 -69.27 -18.23
N ARG A 320 16.38 -69.78 -17.15
CA ARG A 320 16.56 -69.03 -15.90
C ARG A 320 17.40 -67.77 -16.12
N ALA A 321 18.47 -67.83 -16.90
CA ALA A 321 19.31 -66.68 -17.20
C ALA A 321 18.56 -65.62 -18.03
N ASN A 322 17.78 -66.06 -19.02
CA ASN A 322 16.95 -65.17 -19.84
C ASN A 322 15.87 -64.47 -19.00
N ILE A 323 15.14 -65.22 -18.17
CA ILE A 323 14.11 -64.67 -17.27
C ILE A 323 14.74 -63.72 -16.24
N ALA A 324 15.89 -64.07 -15.66
CA ALA A 324 16.58 -63.21 -14.70
C ALA A 324 17.04 -61.88 -15.33
N ASN A 325 17.51 -61.91 -16.58
CA ASN A 325 17.91 -60.72 -17.33
C ASN A 325 16.70 -59.84 -17.72
N GLU A 326 15.60 -60.44 -18.19
CA GLU A 326 14.37 -59.69 -18.48
C GLU A 326 13.77 -59.10 -17.20
N LEU A 327 13.81 -59.83 -16.09
CA LEU A 327 13.37 -59.36 -14.78
C LEU A 327 14.24 -58.20 -14.27
N ARG A 328 15.57 -58.27 -14.45
CA ARG A 328 16.48 -57.16 -14.14
C ARG A 328 16.15 -55.93 -14.98
N ARG A 329 15.92 -56.11 -16.29
CA ARG A 329 15.51 -55.03 -17.20
C ARG A 329 14.18 -54.41 -16.80
N LEU A 330 13.15 -55.22 -16.51
CA LEU A 330 11.82 -54.73 -16.12
C LEU A 330 11.82 -54.08 -14.73
N LYS A 331 12.66 -54.55 -13.79
CA LYS A 331 12.89 -53.88 -12.49
C LYS A 331 13.57 -52.52 -12.67
N LEU A 332 14.49 -52.38 -13.63
CA LEU A 332 15.08 -51.10 -14.05
C LEU A 332 14.04 -50.19 -14.74
N GLU A 333 13.23 -50.73 -15.64
CA GLU A 333 12.18 -49.99 -16.36
C GLU A 333 11.05 -49.52 -15.40
N ARG A 334 10.79 -50.28 -14.34
CA ARG A 334 9.89 -49.86 -13.24
C ARG A 334 10.39 -48.62 -12.49
N LEU A 335 11.70 -48.37 -12.46
CA LEU A 335 12.27 -47.18 -11.83
C LEU A 335 12.09 -45.92 -12.69
N ILE A 336 11.87 -46.05 -14.00
CA ILE A 336 11.70 -44.93 -14.95
C ILE A 336 10.49 -45.20 -15.86
N PRO A 337 9.25 -44.89 -15.42
CA PRO A 337 8.04 -45.27 -16.14
C PRO A 337 7.71 -44.24 -17.23
N ILE A 338 8.35 -44.32 -18.41
CA ILE A 338 7.98 -43.50 -19.57
C ILE A 338 7.50 -44.43 -20.69
N GLY A 339 6.20 -44.72 -20.71
CA GLY A 339 5.53 -45.46 -21.78
C GLY A 339 4.99 -44.51 -22.86
N GLY A 340 5.78 -44.26 -23.90
CA GLY A 340 5.45 -43.42 -25.06
C GLY A 340 6.74 -42.95 -25.76
N SER A 341 6.69 -42.45 -27.01
CA SER A 341 7.91 -41.99 -27.74
C SER A 341 8.58 -40.82 -26.99
N PRO A 342 9.63 -41.05 -26.19
CA PRO A 342 10.17 -40.02 -25.29
C PRO A 342 10.85 -38.90 -26.06
N ARG A 343 11.24 -39.19 -27.30
CA ARG A 343 12.01 -38.32 -28.18
C ARG A 343 11.19 -37.12 -28.67
N THR A 344 9.95 -37.30 -29.10
CA THR A 344 9.13 -36.20 -29.64
C THR A 344 8.68 -35.23 -28.56
N PHE A 345 8.29 -35.75 -27.39
CA PHE A 345 7.91 -34.93 -26.23
C PHE A 345 9.13 -34.22 -25.61
N GLY A 346 10.26 -34.93 -25.49
CA GLY A 346 11.51 -34.34 -25.04
C GLY A 346 12.03 -33.26 -25.98
N LEU A 347 11.96 -33.47 -27.30
CA LEU A 347 12.36 -32.47 -28.30
C LEU A 347 11.49 -31.22 -28.25
N LEU A 348 10.17 -31.37 -28.13
CA LEU A 348 9.24 -30.23 -28.01
C LEU A 348 9.48 -29.45 -26.71
N ALA A 349 9.68 -30.15 -25.58
CA ALA A 349 9.95 -29.51 -24.30
C ALA A 349 11.29 -28.75 -24.32
N VAL A 350 12.34 -29.37 -24.87
CA VAL A 350 13.65 -28.71 -25.06
C VAL A 350 13.50 -27.50 -25.97
N PHE A 351 12.77 -27.60 -27.08
CA PHE A 351 12.53 -26.48 -27.99
C PHE A 351 11.81 -25.31 -27.31
N LEU A 352 10.76 -25.56 -26.53
CA LEU A 352 10.05 -24.52 -25.80
C LEU A 352 10.91 -23.88 -24.71
N ILE A 353 11.68 -24.68 -23.95
CA ILE A 353 12.62 -24.18 -22.94
C ILE A 353 13.68 -23.30 -23.63
N VAL A 354 14.22 -23.76 -24.76
CA VAL A 354 15.19 -23.00 -25.55
C VAL A 354 14.57 -21.67 -25.99
N ILE A 355 13.34 -21.61 -26.49
CA ILE A 355 12.73 -20.32 -26.88
C ILE A 355 12.54 -19.38 -25.67
N VAL A 356 11.98 -19.90 -24.57
CA VAL A 356 11.72 -19.12 -23.34
C VAL A 356 13.00 -18.57 -22.74
N VAL A 357 14.12 -19.29 -22.87
CA VAL A 357 15.43 -18.87 -22.38
C VAL A 357 16.14 -17.99 -23.40
N MET A 358 16.08 -18.32 -24.69
CA MET A 358 16.79 -17.61 -25.74
C MET A 358 16.18 -16.25 -26.06
N LEU A 359 14.87 -16.05 -25.95
CA LEU A 359 14.26 -14.73 -26.23
C LEU A 359 14.71 -13.65 -25.22
N PRO A 360 14.63 -13.87 -23.89
CA PRO A 360 15.20 -12.95 -22.90
C PRO A 360 16.71 -12.81 -23.03
N ILE A 361 17.45 -13.92 -23.29
CA ILE A 361 18.89 -13.83 -23.54
C ILE A 361 19.19 -12.97 -24.77
N THR A 362 18.43 -13.13 -25.85
CA THR A 362 18.59 -12.34 -27.07
C THR A 362 18.24 -10.88 -26.79
N GLN A 363 17.18 -10.61 -26.01
CA GLN A 363 16.86 -9.24 -25.60
C GLN A 363 17.99 -8.63 -24.77
N ALA A 364 18.51 -9.33 -23.77
CA ALA A 364 19.63 -8.85 -22.95
C ALA A 364 20.91 -8.64 -23.76
N LEU A 365 21.28 -9.59 -24.64
CA LEU A 365 22.53 -9.53 -25.39
C LEU A 365 22.48 -8.62 -26.61
N TYR A 366 21.35 -8.55 -27.32
CA TYR A 366 21.22 -7.75 -28.53
C TYR A 366 20.75 -6.33 -28.21
N TYR A 367 19.65 -6.20 -27.46
CA TYR A 367 19.13 -4.89 -27.10
C TYR A 367 19.81 -4.34 -25.86
N GLY A 368 19.90 -5.09 -24.76
CA GLY A 368 20.47 -4.60 -23.50
C GLY A 368 21.90 -4.06 -23.65
N ILE A 369 22.81 -4.84 -24.21
CA ILE A 369 24.20 -4.41 -24.42
C ILE A 369 24.30 -3.16 -25.32
N GLN A 370 23.51 -3.10 -26.40
CA GLN A 370 23.54 -1.95 -27.31
C GLN A 370 22.85 -0.72 -26.71
N MET A 371 21.78 -0.91 -25.94
CA MET A 371 21.09 0.14 -25.18
C MET A 371 21.97 0.74 -24.10
N GLU A 372 22.83 -0.04 -23.45
CA GLU A 372 23.82 0.50 -22.50
C GLU A 372 25.07 1.07 -23.21
N GLY A 373 25.13 0.98 -24.53
CA GLY A 373 26.28 1.37 -25.35
C GLY A 373 25.94 2.37 -26.45
N ASP A 374 26.23 1.99 -27.70
CA ASP A 374 26.17 2.86 -28.88
C ASP A 374 24.74 3.25 -29.30
N LYS A 375 23.72 2.54 -28.81
CA LYS A 375 22.30 2.78 -29.10
C LYS A 375 21.51 3.34 -27.93
N TYR A 376 22.16 3.75 -26.85
CA TYR A 376 21.50 4.34 -25.68
C TYR A 376 20.51 5.45 -26.05
N VAL A 377 20.97 6.44 -26.83
CA VAL A 377 20.15 7.60 -27.21
C VAL A 377 18.90 7.17 -27.98
N ASP A 378 19.07 6.36 -29.03
CA ASP A 378 17.98 5.97 -29.92
C ASP A 378 16.99 4.99 -29.27
N TRP A 379 17.48 4.05 -28.45
CA TRP A 379 16.70 2.88 -28.01
C TRP A 379 16.22 2.95 -26.57
N GLN A 380 16.89 3.75 -25.73
CA GLN A 380 16.55 3.94 -24.33
C GLN A 380 16.12 5.38 -24.06
N PHE A 381 16.96 6.37 -24.37
CA PHE A 381 16.66 7.75 -24.01
C PHE A 381 15.41 8.27 -24.74
N ASN A 382 15.44 8.30 -26.08
CA ASN A 382 14.34 8.82 -26.90
C ASN A 382 13.02 8.03 -26.77
N LEU A 383 13.11 6.73 -26.48
CA LEU A 383 11.95 5.83 -26.44
C LEU A 383 11.41 5.59 -25.03
N GLN A 384 12.17 5.82 -23.97
CA GLN A 384 11.76 5.58 -22.60
C GLN A 384 12.00 6.84 -21.75
N THR A 385 13.26 7.27 -21.60
CA THR A 385 13.63 8.33 -20.64
C THR A 385 12.99 9.68 -20.96
N THR A 386 12.91 10.10 -22.23
CA THR A 386 12.27 11.38 -22.58
C THR A 386 10.79 11.41 -22.18
N LYS A 387 10.06 10.30 -22.37
CA LYS A 387 8.66 10.21 -21.95
C LYS A 387 8.52 10.18 -20.43
N GLU A 388 9.45 9.51 -19.77
CA GLU A 388 9.53 9.46 -18.32
C GLU A 388 9.77 10.84 -17.72
N ILE A 389 10.67 11.63 -18.30
CA ILE A 389 10.90 13.03 -17.91
C ILE A 389 9.64 13.87 -18.11
N GLU A 390 9.03 13.81 -19.29
CA GLU A 390 7.84 14.62 -19.60
C GLU A 390 6.64 14.27 -18.71
N ILE A 391 6.39 12.97 -18.48
CA ILE A 391 5.28 12.50 -17.63
C ILE A 391 5.57 12.77 -16.15
N THR A 392 6.82 12.64 -15.70
CA THR A 392 7.19 12.96 -14.32
C THR A 392 7.08 14.45 -14.04
N ASN A 393 7.57 15.32 -14.93
CA ASN A 393 7.39 16.77 -14.82
C ASN A 393 5.91 17.18 -14.81
N TRP A 394 5.10 16.57 -15.67
CA TRP A 394 3.65 16.78 -15.67
C TRP A 394 3.01 16.29 -14.37
N ALA A 395 3.33 15.07 -13.91
CA ALA A 395 2.77 14.52 -12.68
C ALA A 395 3.11 15.39 -11.47
N ALA A 396 4.36 15.82 -11.35
CA ALA A 396 4.84 16.68 -10.28
C ALA A 396 4.33 18.14 -10.36
N GLY A 397 3.72 18.56 -11.48
CA GLY A 397 3.19 19.92 -11.63
C GLY A 397 4.28 20.96 -11.90
N LEU A 398 5.34 20.57 -12.59
CA LEU A 398 6.51 21.42 -12.90
C LEU A 398 6.39 22.15 -14.24
N SER A 399 5.27 22.01 -14.95
CA SER A 399 5.06 22.60 -16.28
C SER A 399 5.15 24.12 -16.31
N ASP A 400 4.82 24.76 -15.18
CA ASP A 400 4.82 26.22 -15.04
C ASP A 400 6.12 26.77 -14.43
N LEU A 401 7.07 25.89 -14.05
CA LEU A 401 8.36 26.32 -13.54
C LEU A 401 9.26 26.80 -14.69
N GLU A 402 9.75 28.03 -14.56
CA GLU A 402 10.67 28.63 -15.50
C GLU A 402 12.10 28.61 -14.93
N ILE A 403 13.04 28.01 -15.66
CA ILE A 403 14.46 28.05 -15.30
C ILE A 403 15.07 29.30 -15.91
N LYS A 404 15.52 30.22 -15.05
CA LYS A 404 16.21 31.46 -15.44
C LYS A 404 17.70 31.35 -15.13
N SER A 405 18.54 31.93 -16.00
CA SER A 405 19.96 32.04 -15.73
C SER A 405 20.23 33.16 -14.71
N LEU A 406 21.39 33.11 -14.06
CA LEU A 406 21.83 34.19 -13.16
C LEU A 406 21.98 35.54 -13.90
N ASP A 407 22.34 35.49 -15.18
CA ASP A 407 22.42 36.68 -16.03
C ASP A 407 21.03 37.27 -16.29
N ASP A 408 19.98 36.45 -16.43
CA ASP A 408 18.59 36.91 -16.56
C ASP A 408 18.11 37.62 -15.29
N LEU A 409 18.60 37.22 -14.11
CA LEU A 409 18.27 37.84 -12.83
C LEU A 409 19.06 39.14 -12.57
N THR A 410 20.29 39.25 -13.09
CA THR A 410 21.21 40.36 -12.76
C THR A 410 21.30 41.45 -13.83
N SER A 411 20.99 41.14 -15.09
CA SER A 411 21.15 42.08 -16.23
C SER A 411 20.18 43.27 -16.21
N ASN A 412 19.09 43.20 -15.44
CA ASN A 412 18.12 44.28 -15.24
C ASN A 412 18.31 45.07 -13.92
N ALA A 413 19.38 44.80 -13.15
CA ALA A 413 19.62 45.51 -11.91
C ALA A 413 19.99 46.99 -12.17
N THR A 414 19.11 47.91 -11.78
CA THR A 414 19.35 49.35 -11.75
C THR A 414 19.64 49.79 -10.32
N PRO A 415 20.27 50.95 -10.06
CA PRO A 415 20.43 51.47 -8.70
C PRO A 415 19.11 51.63 -7.93
N ALA A 416 17.99 51.79 -8.64
CA ALA A 416 16.66 51.81 -8.05
C ALA A 416 16.21 50.41 -7.61
N SER A 417 16.47 49.37 -8.40
CA SER A 417 16.17 47.98 -8.03
C SER A 417 17.11 47.46 -6.94
N GLU A 418 18.35 47.96 -6.85
CA GLU A 418 19.25 47.62 -5.72
C GLU A 418 18.74 48.20 -4.39
N ILE A 419 18.24 49.45 -4.39
CA ILE A 419 17.60 50.04 -3.20
C ILE A 419 16.32 49.27 -2.87
N GLU A 420 15.49 48.97 -3.87
CA GLU A 420 14.27 48.17 -3.70
C GLU A 420 14.61 46.81 -3.08
N SER A 421 15.54 46.05 -3.65
CA SER A 421 16.03 44.77 -3.08
C SER A 421 16.56 44.94 -1.65
N LEU A 422 17.36 45.96 -1.36
CA LEU A 422 17.87 46.18 0.00
C LEU A 422 16.78 46.60 0.99
N THR A 423 15.69 47.22 0.52
CA THR A 423 14.52 47.57 1.34
C THR A 423 13.49 46.44 1.45
N THR A 424 13.57 45.41 0.60
CA THR A 424 12.69 44.23 0.61
C THR A 424 13.38 42.95 1.11
N VAL A 425 14.69 42.97 1.34
CA VAL A 425 15.42 41.87 2.00
C VAL A 425 15.08 41.84 3.49
N ARG A 426 14.51 40.71 3.94
CA ARG A 426 14.32 40.40 5.36
C ARG A 426 15.66 40.45 6.09
N GLN A 427 15.70 41.16 7.22
CA GLN A 427 16.90 41.22 8.05
C GLN A 427 16.91 40.14 9.14
N TRP A 428 15.74 39.60 9.49
CA TRP A 428 15.57 38.58 10.51
C TRP A 428 15.14 37.26 9.88
N ASP A 429 15.96 36.23 10.09
CA ASP A 429 15.62 34.84 9.75
C ASP A 429 14.74 34.19 10.84
N GLN A 430 14.17 33.03 10.55
CA GLN A 430 13.28 32.31 11.47
C GLN A 430 13.94 32.05 12.84
N THR A 431 15.20 31.61 12.85
CA THR A 431 15.90 31.26 14.09
C THR A 431 16.13 32.49 14.96
N ALA A 432 16.57 33.60 14.37
CA ALA A 432 16.78 34.87 15.06
C ALA A 432 15.45 35.44 15.58
N SER A 433 14.39 35.37 14.76
CA SER A 433 13.04 35.78 15.13
C SER A 433 12.51 34.95 16.31
N TYR A 434 12.59 33.61 16.23
CA TYR A 434 12.19 32.69 17.29
C TYR A 434 12.92 32.98 18.60
N LEU A 435 14.26 33.10 18.57
CA LEU A 435 15.06 33.38 19.76
C LEU A 435 14.73 34.73 20.39
N ARG A 436 14.39 35.74 19.58
CA ARG A 436 13.99 37.06 20.04
C ARG A 436 12.61 37.02 20.68
N MET A 437 11.63 36.41 20.00
CA MET A 437 10.25 36.29 20.49
C MET A 437 10.18 35.46 21.76
N ARG A 438 10.97 34.38 21.89
CA ARG A 438 10.97 33.52 23.08
C ARG A 438 11.23 34.28 24.39
N ASN A 439 11.98 35.38 24.35
CA ASN A 439 12.26 36.19 25.54
C ASN A 439 11.05 37.00 26.04
N GLN A 440 9.96 37.08 25.27
CA GLN A 440 8.74 37.81 25.65
C GLN A 440 7.71 36.93 26.36
N ILE A 441 7.92 35.62 26.45
CA ILE A 441 6.99 34.73 27.13
C ILE A 441 7.08 34.96 28.64
N GLY A 442 6.01 35.48 29.24
CA GLY A 442 5.94 35.77 30.67
C GLY A 442 5.55 34.59 31.56
N ALA A 443 5.01 33.51 30.99
CA ALA A 443 4.46 32.37 31.73
C ALA A 443 5.34 31.11 31.59
N ASN A 444 5.60 30.43 32.71
CA ASN A 444 6.47 29.24 32.73
C ASN A 444 5.84 27.97 32.13
N TRP A 445 4.53 27.99 31.85
CA TRP A 445 3.78 26.84 31.33
C TRP A 445 3.48 26.95 29.82
N MET A 446 3.91 28.04 29.18
CA MET A 446 3.81 28.27 27.74
C MET A 446 5.20 28.32 27.09
N GLN A 447 5.25 27.95 25.82
CA GLN A 447 6.40 28.11 24.93
C GLN A 447 5.92 28.53 23.54
N LEU A 448 6.82 28.87 22.62
CA LEU A 448 6.46 29.09 21.22
C LEU A 448 6.25 27.74 20.52
N ALA A 449 5.27 27.66 19.62
CA ALA A 449 5.10 26.53 18.70
C ALA A 449 6.23 26.57 17.64
N ASP A 450 5.99 27.24 16.52
CA ASP A 450 6.99 27.70 15.57
C ASP A 450 6.89 29.23 15.39
N SER A 451 7.69 29.78 14.49
CA SER A 451 7.74 31.17 14.05
C SER A 451 7.56 31.21 12.54
N ASP A 452 6.34 31.46 12.09
CA ASP A 452 6.00 31.45 10.67
C ASP A 452 6.06 32.84 10.09
N ILE A 453 6.63 32.96 8.89
CA ILE A 453 6.58 34.22 8.14
C ILE A 453 5.22 34.35 7.47
N VAL A 454 4.51 35.46 7.66
CA VAL A 454 3.20 35.71 7.03
C VAL A 454 3.15 37.10 6.40
N TYR A 455 2.29 37.26 5.41
CA TYR A 455 2.06 38.55 4.75
C TYR A 455 0.72 39.14 5.23
N LEU A 456 0.76 40.25 5.97
CA LEU A 456 -0.44 40.90 6.50
C LEU A 456 -0.42 42.39 6.15
N LYS A 457 -1.53 42.90 5.62
CA LYS A 457 -1.71 44.34 5.32
C LYS A 457 -0.57 44.97 4.50
N GLY A 458 0.04 44.22 3.59
CA GLY A 458 1.11 44.71 2.72
C GLY A 458 2.52 44.62 3.31
N HIS A 459 2.70 43.92 4.44
CA HIS A 459 3.98 43.79 5.14
C HIS A 459 4.21 42.35 5.63
N GLU A 460 5.48 41.95 5.71
CA GLU A 460 5.91 40.64 6.21
C GLU A 460 6.13 40.66 7.73
N TYR A 461 5.58 39.67 8.44
CA TYR A 461 5.71 39.50 9.89
C TYR A 461 6.06 38.07 10.23
N TRP A 462 6.94 37.86 11.20
CA TRP A 462 7.10 36.58 11.89
C TRP A 462 6.06 36.49 13.00
N ILE A 463 5.20 35.48 12.94
CA ILE A 463 4.19 35.22 13.97
C ILE A 463 4.53 33.90 14.65
N ALA A 464 4.62 33.92 15.97
CA ALA A 464 4.82 32.74 16.78
C ALA A 464 3.65 32.55 17.75
N PRO A 465 2.72 31.62 17.45
CA PRO A 465 1.69 31.19 18.38
C PRO A 465 2.27 30.52 19.62
N LEU A 466 1.54 30.59 20.74
CA LEU A 466 1.95 29.90 21.97
C LEU A 466 1.40 28.48 22.02
N THR A 467 2.23 27.55 22.47
CA THR A 467 1.90 26.16 22.78
C THR A 467 2.29 25.82 24.22
N PHE A 468 1.93 24.63 24.68
CA PHE A 468 2.18 24.23 26.07
C PHE A 468 3.62 23.74 26.29
N GLU A 469 4.19 24.11 27.43
CA GLU A 469 5.38 23.46 27.97
C GLU A 469 4.94 22.19 28.72
N VAL A 470 4.95 21.06 28.02
CA VAL A 470 4.41 19.78 28.52
C VAL A 470 5.05 19.31 29.83
N GLY A 471 6.32 19.65 30.07
CA GLY A 471 7.00 19.32 31.32
C GLY A 471 6.38 19.97 32.56
N GLN A 472 5.68 21.10 32.39
CA GLN A 472 5.01 21.83 33.46
C GLN A 472 3.50 21.57 33.51
N THR A 473 2.86 21.30 32.36
CA THR A 473 1.41 21.12 32.28
C THR A 473 0.96 19.68 32.48
N TRP A 474 1.73 18.69 32.01
CA TRP A 474 1.35 17.26 32.06
C TRP A 474 1.76 16.56 33.37
N THR A 475 1.59 17.25 34.50
CA THR A 475 1.98 16.73 35.82
C THR A 475 0.89 15.90 36.50
N SER A 476 -0.38 16.11 36.10
CA SER A 476 -1.53 15.36 36.62
C SER A 476 -2.68 15.38 35.61
N PHE A 477 -3.64 14.46 35.77
CA PHE A 477 -4.84 14.42 34.94
C PHE A 477 -5.59 15.76 34.92
N ILE A 478 -5.77 16.38 36.09
CA ILE A 478 -6.48 17.67 36.19
C ILE A 478 -5.72 18.76 35.43
N ASN A 479 -4.40 18.81 35.57
CA ASN A 479 -3.61 19.82 34.87
C ASN A 479 -3.68 19.62 33.35
N GLN A 480 -3.44 18.40 32.86
CA GLN A 480 -3.38 18.09 31.44
C GLN A 480 -4.75 18.18 30.74
N TYR A 481 -5.81 17.70 31.38
CA TYR A 481 -7.11 17.49 30.73
C TYR A 481 -8.19 18.50 31.12
N ILE A 482 -8.02 19.31 32.19
CA ILE A 482 -9.10 20.18 32.72
C ILE A 482 -8.66 21.63 32.91
N ILE A 483 -7.43 21.89 33.39
CA ILE A 483 -6.96 23.26 33.67
C ILE A 483 -6.27 23.88 32.46
N TYR A 484 -5.28 23.18 31.90
CA TYR A 484 -4.50 23.68 30.75
C TYR A 484 -5.18 23.28 29.43
N THR A 485 -6.35 23.88 29.19
CA THR A 485 -7.20 23.63 28.01
C THR A 485 -6.87 24.53 26.84
N HIS A 486 -6.22 25.68 27.03
CA HIS A 486 -5.82 26.61 25.97
C HIS A 486 -4.52 27.35 26.33
N THR A 487 -3.92 28.00 25.33
CA THR A 487 -2.80 28.94 25.50
C THR A 487 -3.26 30.37 25.17
N GLU A 488 -2.55 31.37 25.72
CA GLU A 488 -2.96 32.77 25.68
C GLU A 488 -1.97 33.63 24.88
N GLY A 489 -2.38 34.06 23.70
CA GLY A 489 -1.66 35.01 22.88
C GLY A 489 -0.74 34.40 21.83
N MET A 490 -0.18 35.30 21.03
CA MET A 490 0.87 35.02 20.04
C MET A 490 1.80 36.23 20.00
N ILE A 491 3.05 36.00 19.61
CA ILE A 491 4.05 37.06 19.51
C ILE A 491 4.24 37.38 18.03
N VAL A 492 4.22 38.67 17.70
CA VAL A 492 4.38 39.16 16.33
C VAL A 492 5.62 40.04 16.24
N LEU A 493 6.47 39.78 15.25
CA LEU A 493 7.70 40.50 15.01
C LEU A 493 7.76 40.96 13.55
N ASP A 494 8.09 42.23 13.34
CA ASP A 494 8.32 42.79 12.00
C ASP A 494 9.60 42.17 11.39
N ALA A 495 9.46 41.53 10.23
CA ALA A 495 10.55 40.78 9.60
C ALA A 495 11.72 41.66 9.10
N TYR A 496 11.49 42.97 8.93
CA TYR A 496 12.48 43.92 8.47
C TYR A 496 13.19 44.62 9.63
N SER A 497 12.43 45.16 10.58
CA SER A 497 12.99 45.92 11.71
C SER A 497 13.41 45.04 12.89
N GLY A 498 12.77 43.88 13.04
CA GLY A 498 12.86 43.03 14.23
C GLY A 498 12.11 43.60 15.44
N GLU A 499 11.32 44.66 15.27
CA GLU A 499 10.51 45.22 16.35
C GLU A 499 9.33 44.31 16.66
N ILE A 500 9.04 44.14 17.95
CA ILE A 500 7.91 43.32 18.41
C ILE A 500 6.67 44.21 18.39
N ILE A 501 5.59 43.70 17.83
CA ILE A 501 4.32 44.41 17.68
C ILE A 501 3.42 44.02 18.86
N GLU A 502 3.21 44.96 19.78
CA GLU A 502 2.43 44.76 21.01
C GLU A 502 1.34 45.84 21.15
N ASP A 503 0.44 45.66 22.13
CA ASP A 503 -0.59 46.63 22.55
C ASP A 503 -1.44 47.19 21.39
N ASP A 504 -1.55 48.52 21.29
CA ASP A 504 -2.38 49.23 20.30
C ASP A 504 -1.97 48.91 18.86
N ASN A 505 -0.69 48.62 18.61
CA ASN A 505 -0.20 48.26 17.28
C ASN A 505 -0.66 46.85 16.89
N LEU A 506 -0.69 45.91 17.84
CA LEU A 506 -1.21 44.56 17.60
C LEU A 506 -2.72 44.60 17.35
N VAL A 507 -3.46 45.39 18.14
CA VAL A 507 -4.90 45.63 17.94
C VAL A 507 -5.15 46.23 16.55
N ALA A 508 -4.35 47.22 16.14
CA ALA A 508 -4.46 47.83 14.82
C ALA A 508 -4.09 46.86 13.69
N LEU A 509 -3.11 45.97 13.90
CA LEU A 509 -2.69 44.97 12.91
C LEU A 509 -3.78 43.91 12.71
N LEU A 510 -4.31 43.34 13.78
CA LEU A 510 -5.30 42.26 13.73
C LEU A 510 -6.75 42.75 13.60
N ASN A 511 -7.00 44.05 13.79
CA ASN A 511 -8.36 44.60 13.91
C ASN A 511 -9.19 43.92 15.02
N ARG A 512 -8.53 43.54 16.11
CA ARG A 512 -9.10 42.74 17.21
C ARG A 512 -8.74 43.34 18.56
N THR A 513 -9.72 43.51 19.45
CA THR A 513 -9.53 43.97 20.83
C THR A 513 -9.75 42.88 21.88
N GLN A 514 -10.20 41.70 21.47
CA GLN A 514 -10.42 40.56 22.35
C GLN A 514 -9.14 39.76 22.52
N ASP A 515 -8.98 39.12 23.68
CA ASP A 515 -7.87 38.22 23.95
C ASP A 515 -7.83 37.07 22.92
N ILE A 516 -6.63 36.58 22.64
CA ILE A 516 -6.36 35.54 21.63
C ILE A 516 -6.10 34.25 22.40
N ASN A 517 -7.09 33.36 22.44
CA ASN A 517 -6.97 32.09 23.15
C ASN A 517 -6.98 30.95 22.14
N PHE A 518 -5.90 30.16 22.16
CA PHE A 518 -5.75 29.00 21.29
C PHE A 518 -6.25 27.76 22.02
N TYR A 519 -7.49 27.37 21.70
CA TYR A 519 -8.02 26.05 22.06
C TYR A 519 -7.56 25.00 21.05
N TYR A 520 -7.42 25.41 19.79
CA TYR A 520 -6.87 24.64 18.69
C TYR A 520 -5.59 25.33 18.21
N GLY A 521 -4.53 24.56 18.05
CA GLY A 521 -3.21 25.13 17.79
C GLY A 521 -2.23 24.08 17.29
N GLU A 522 -0.96 24.44 17.29
CA GLU A 522 0.12 23.59 16.82
C GLU A 522 1.01 23.12 17.97
N GLY A 523 1.56 21.93 17.80
CA GLY A 523 2.59 21.35 18.66
C GLY A 523 2.04 20.34 19.64
N ILE A 524 2.97 19.62 20.28
CA ILE A 524 2.68 18.43 21.09
C ILE A 524 1.68 18.69 22.24
N GLY A 525 1.57 19.93 22.70
CA GLY A 525 0.62 20.34 23.73
C GLY A 525 -0.85 20.23 23.32
N PHE A 526 -1.15 20.23 22.02
CA PHE A 526 -2.50 20.10 21.46
C PHE A 526 -2.82 18.68 20.97
N ALA A 527 -1.91 17.71 21.17
CA ALA A 527 -2.11 16.33 20.68
C ALA A 527 -3.24 15.58 21.43
N ASP A 528 -3.46 15.88 22.71
CA ASP A 528 -4.47 15.21 23.54
C ASP A 528 -5.81 15.94 23.54
N SER A 529 -6.90 15.16 23.61
CA SER A 529 -8.23 15.70 23.88
C SER A 529 -8.32 16.26 25.29
N VAL A 530 -9.05 17.36 25.49
CA VAL A 530 -9.26 17.97 26.82
C VAL A 530 -10.74 18.13 27.11
N PHE A 531 -11.06 18.29 28.39
CA PHE A 531 -12.40 18.56 28.87
C PHE A 531 -12.54 20.02 29.27
N VAL A 532 -13.57 20.67 28.74
CA VAL A 532 -13.87 22.10 28.99
C VAL A 532 -15.13 22.24 29.83
N ASN A 533 -15.30 23.41 30.44
CA ASN A 533 -16.50 23.74 31.23
C ASN A 533 -16.83 22.72 32.36
N VAL A 534 -15.79 22.12 32.96
CA VAL A 534 -15.95 21.12 34.03
C VAL A 534 -16.35 21.80 35.34
N GLU A 535 -17.41 21.30 35.99
CA GLU A 535 -17.89 21.86 37.25
C GLU A 535 -16.80 21.91 38.34
N ASN A 536 -16.70 23.05 39.01
CA ASN A 536 -15.76 23.35 40.12
C ASN A 536 -14.28 23.52 39.71
N PHE A 537 -13.98 23.58 38.42
CA PHE A 537 -12.66 23.94 37.93
C PHE A 537 -12.73 25.22 37.09
N GLU A 538 -11.73 26.06 37.25
CA GLU A 538 -11.51 27.22 36.39
C GLU A 538 -10.33 26.86 35.47
N GLU A 539 -10.54 27.06 34.17
CA GLU A 539 -9.48 26.96 33.17
C GLU A 539 -8.42 28.04 33.43
N VAL A 540 -7.19 27.82 32.95
CA VAL A 540 -6.11 28.80 33.08
C VAL A 540 -6.51 30.14 32.44
N GLY A 541 -6.03 31.26 32.97
CA GLY A 541 -6.29 32.56 32.35
C GLY A 541 -7.59 33.27 32.75
N ASN A 542 -8.45 32.60 33.54
CA ASN A 542 -9.81 33.10 33.84
C ASN A 542 -10.67 33.30 32.56
N SER A 543 -10.32 32.58 31.50
CA SER A 543 -11.11 32.39 30.28
C SER A 543 -11.69 30.98 30.27
N SER A 544 -12.91 30.85 29.77
CA SER A 544 -13.56 29.54 29.59
C SER A 544 -14.01 29.38 28.15
N PHE A 545 -14.14 28.12 27.73
CA PHE A 545 -14.53 27.80 26.36
C PHE A 545 -15.98 28.20 26.09
N ASN A 546 -16.18 29.14 25.16
CA ASN A 546 -17.49 29.69 24.81
C ASN A 546 -18.09 29.10 23.52
N GLY A 547 -17.39 28.18 22.86
CA GLY A 547 -17.81 27.55 21.62
C GLY A 547 -18.70 26.32 21.82
N THR A 548 -19.10 25.69 20.72
CA THR A 548 -19.70 24.35 20.75
C THR A 548 -18.60 23.32 20.99
N PRO A 549 -18.73 22.38 21.96
CA PRO A 549 -17.73 21.34 22.14
C PRO A 549 -17.72 20.38 20.94
N ASP A 550 -16.60 19.69 20.70
CA ASP A 550 -16.47 18.72 19.62
C ASP A 550 -17.33 17.47 19.86
N TYR A 551 -17.45 17.07 21.12
CA TYR A 551 -18.33 15.98 21.58
C TYR A 551 -18.64 16.13 23.07
N THR A 552 -19.83 15.72 23.51
CA THR A 552 -20.19 15.62 24.93
C THR A 552 -20.35 14.15 25.31
N LEU A 553 -19.45 13.64 26.13
CA LEU A 553 -19.56 12.28 26.67
C LEU A 553 -20.70 12.22 27.69
N SER A 554 -21.58 11.21 27.60
CA SER A 554 -22.68 11.05 28.56
C SER A 554 -22.86 9.61 29.03
N GLY A 555 -23.33 9.43 30.27
CA GLY A 555 -23.68 8.13 30.83
C GLY A 555 -22.58 7.05 30.73
N PHE A 556 -22.84 5.99 29.97
CA PHE A 556 -21.88 4.87 29.81
C PHE A 556 -20.68 5.23 28.92
N GLU A 557 -20.83 6.18 27.99
CA GLU A 557 -19.73 6.65 27.13
C GLU A 557 -18.64 7.31 27.98
N SER A 558 -19.05 8.21 28.88
CA SER A 558 -18.18 8.84 29.88
C SER A 558 -17.49 7.81 30.75
N PHE A 559 -18.23 6.83 31.29
CA PHE A 559 -17.63 5.74 32.08
C PHE A 559 -16.55 4.98 31.29
N TYR A 560 -16.84 4.57 30.05
CA TYR A 560 -15.90 3.81 29.24
C TYR A 560 -14.67 4.63 28.85
N TYR A 561 -14.86 5.87 28.38
CA TYR A 561 -13.76 6.73 27.94
C TYR A 561 -12.84 7.12 29.10
N LEU A 562 -13.38 7.50 30.25
CA LEU A 562 -12.55 7.80 31.43
C LEU A 562 -11.86 6.54 31.99
N LEU A 563 -12.42 5.35 31.75
CA LEU A 563 -11.76 4.09 32.15
C LEU A 563 -10.46 3.88 31.36
N THR A 564 -10.41 4.31 30.10
CA THR A 564 -9.20 4.19 29.26
C THR A 564 -8.12 5.20 29.61
N LEU A 565 -8.47 6.37 30.16
CA LEU A 565 -7.52 7.40 30.63
C LEU A 565 -6.83 7.07 31.97
N GLY A 566 -7.29 6.03 32.67
CA GLY A 566 -6.66 5.49 33.87
C GLY A 566 -7.18 6.06 35.21
N PRO A 567 -6.63 5.61 36.35
CA PRO A 567 -7.27 5.76 37.66
C PRO A 567 -7.54 7.19 38.14
N GLN A 568 -6.78 8.16 37.63
CA GLN A 568 -6.92 9.57 38.01
C GLN A 568 -8.18 10.21 37.41
N ALA A 569 -8.70 9.65 36.30
CA ALA A 569 -9.91 10.12 35.63
C ALA A 569 -11.21 9.54 36.24
N TRP A 570 -11.10 8.49 37.07
CA TRP A 570 -12.25 7.71 37.54
C TRP A 570 -13.16 8.46 38.52
N SER A 571 -12.73 9.59 39.09
CA SER A 571 -13.59 10.46 39.91
C SER A 571 -14.71 11.13 39.10
N TYR A 572 -14.58 11.17 37.78
CA TYR A 572 -15.51 11.82 36.85
C TYR A 572 -16.47 10.82 36.19
N PHE A 573 -16.47 9.56 36.62
CA PHE A 573 -17.31 8.52 36.00
C PHE A 573 -18.80 8.86 35.98
N GLY A 574 -19.38 8.76 34.78
CA GLY A 574 -20.81 8.94 34.55
C GLY A 574 -21.28 10.39 34.61
N GLN A 575 -20.35 11.35 34.73
CA GLN A 575 -20.62 12.77 34.55
C GLN A 575 -20.64 13.10 33.05
N ASP A 576 -21.43 14.08 32.67
CA ASP A 576 -21.42 14.60 31.32
C ASP A 576 -20.19 15.50 31.16
N MET A 577 -19.35 15.22 30.16
CA MET A 577 -18.05 15.88 29.98
C MET A 577 -17.96 16.42 28.55
N ASP A 578 -17.91 17.74 28.42
CA ASP A 578 -17.66 18.42 27.16
C ASP A 578 -16.19 18.28 26.77
N MET A 579 -15.94 17.81 25.56
CA MET A 579 -14.62 17.42 25.09
C MET A 579 -14.25 18.16 23.81
N LEU A 580 -13.00 18.62 23.75
CA LEU A 580 -12.33 19.07 22.53
C LEU A 580 -11.40 17.96 22.07
N VAL A 581 -11.51 17.56 20.80
CA VAL A 581 -10.83 16.39 20.23
C VAL A 581 -9.99 16.84 19.06
N GLN A 582 -8.83 16.20 18.84
CA GLN A 582 -7.98 16.48 17.69
C GLN A 582 -7.68 17.99 17.58
N ARG A 583 -7.04 18.52 18.63
CA ARG A 583 -6.85 19.97 18.78
C ARG A 583 -5.65 20.49 17.99
N ASP A 584 -4.69 19.61 17.72
CA ASP A 584 -3.61 19.88 16.78
C ASP A 584 -4.17 20.11 15.37
N VAL A 585 -3.97 21.31 14.83
CA VAL A 585 -4.64 21.76 13.60
C VAL A 585 -4.26 20.93 12.37
N VAL A 586 -3.00 20.52 12.26
CA VAL A 586 -2.51 19.68 11.17
C VAL A 586 -3.19 18.31 11.23
N SER A 587 -3.10 17.66 12.39
CA SER A 587 -3.69 16.33 12.59
C SER A 587 -5.23 16.37 12.47
N ARG A 588 -5.87 17.51 12.79
CA ARG A 588 -7.32 17.72 12.65
C ARG A 588 -7.74 17.68 11.19
N VAL A 589 -7.09 18.49 10.34
CA VAL A 589 -7.38 18.53 8.91
C VAL A 589 -6.98 17.20 8.24
N GLU A 590 -5.81 16.66 8.56
CA GLU A 590 -5.33 15.38 7.98
C GLU A 590 -6.32 14.23 8.21
N SER A 591 -6.90 14.14 9.41
CA SER A 591 -7.79 13.03 9.77
C SER A 591 -9.06 12.95 8.94
N ILE A 592 -9.47 14.05 8.29
CA ILE A 592 -10.65 14.11 7.40
C ILE A 592 -10.28 14.12 5.92
N MET A 593 -8.99 14.00 5.58
CA MET A 593 -8.53 13.94 4.19
C MET A 593 -8.85 12.61 3.53
N LEU A 594 -9.34 12.68 2.30
CA LEU A 594 -9.58 11.54 1.44
C LEU A 594 -8.22 10.99 1.00
N GLN A 595 -8.14 9.68 0.76
CA GLN A 595 -6.89 9.07 0.31
C GLN A 595 -6.32 9.77 -0.93
N GLY A 596 -5.01 10.04 -0.88
CA GLY A 596 -4.27 10.73 -1.94
C GLY A 596 -4.30 12.25 -1.82
N LEU A 597 -4.95 12.80 -0.79
CA LEU A 597 -4.69 14.15 -0.29
C LEU A 597 -3.70 14.08 0.85
N ASN A 598 -2.87 15.10 0.95
CA ASN A 598 -1.93 15.33 2.03
C ASN A 598 -2.06 16.78 2.52
N VAL A 599 -1.63 17.02 3.75
CA VAL A 599 -1.60 18.35 4.36
C VAL A 599 -0.15 18.80 4.47
N ASP A 600 0.05 20.10 4.40
CA ASP A 600 1.33 20.74 4.67
C ASP A 600 1.60 20.76 6.18
N HIS A 601 2.81 20.42 6.60
CA HIS A 601 3.18 20.34 8.02
C HIS A 601 3.60 21.68 8.63
N ASP A 602 3.57 22.78 7.86
CA ASP A 602 3.88 24.17 8.28
C ASP A 602 2.59 25.03 8.24
N PRO A 603 1.63 24.83 9.16
CA PRO A 603 0.42 25.63 9.20
C PRO A 603 0.76 27.06 9.63
N TYR A 604 0.08 28.07 9.10
CA TYR A 604 0.40 29.47 9.42
C TYR A 604 -0.84 30.28 9.77
N ILE A 605 -0.65 31.38 10.49
CA ILE A 605 -1.74 32.25 10.92
C ILE A 605 -2.23 33.16 9.78
N VAL A 606 -3.55 33.18 9.58
CA VAL A 606 -4.24 34.15 8.72
C VAL A 606 -5.32 34.89 9.51
N VAL A 607 -5.60 36.11 9.09
CA VAL A 607 -6.52 37.01 9.81
C VAL A 607 -7.53 37.59 8.85
N ASP A 608 -8.81 37.45 9.17
CA ASP A 608 -9.88 38.02 8.36
C ASP A 608 -10.02 39.55 8.60
N PRO A 609 -10.78 40.27 7.76
CA PRO A 609 -11.01 41.70 7.97
C PRO A 609 -11.77 42.04 9.27
N SER A 610 -12.47 41.07 9.87
CA SER A 610 -13.25 41.22 11.10
C SER A 610 -12.41 41.04 12.37
N GLY A 611 -11.17 40.57 12.24
CA GLY A 611 -10.26 40.26 13.34
C GLY A 611 -10.43 38.87 13.94
N ASN A 612 -10.99 37.93 13.17
CA ASN A 612 -10.94 36.50 13.48
C ASN A 612 -9.60 35.92 13.01
N VAL A 613 -9.04 35.02 13.81
CA VAL A 613 -7.72 34.44 13.61
C VAL A 613 -7.88 32.96 13.32
N PHE A 614 -7.25 32.49 12.26
CA PHE A 614 -7.33 31.10 11.81
C PHE A 614 -5.92 30.53 11.59
N TYR A 615 -5.78 29.22 11.75
CA TYR A 615 -4.69 28.50 11.09
C TYR A 615 -5.10 28.16 9.67
N ALA A 616 -4.27 28.53 8.72
CA ALA A 616 -4.32 28.09 7.34
C ALA A 616 -3.51 26.79 7.22
N VAL A 617 -4.20 25.67 7.00
CA VAL A 617 -3.59 24.37 6.70
C VAL A 617 -3.70 24.10 5.21
N SER A 618 -2.58 24.14 4.50
CA SER A 618 -2.54 23.90 3.06
C SER A 618 -2.78 22.42 2.75
N ILE A 619 -3.58 22.15 1.71
CA ILE A 619 -3.95 20.81 1.26
C ILE A 619 -3.50 20.63 -0.19
N PHE A 620 -2.87 19.50 -0.49
CA PHE A 620 -2.44 19.16 -1.84
C PHE A 620 -2.70 17.68 -2.17
N ILE A 621 -2.86 17.37 -3.45
CA ILE A 621 -2.89 16.00 -3.94
C ILE A 621 -1.47 15.44 -3.86
N ASP A 622 -1.34 14.23 -3.34
CA ASP A 622 -0.15 13.40 -3.38
C ASP A 622 -0.56 11.97 -3.75
N TYR A 623 -0.79 11.75 -5.05
CA TYR A 623 -1.36 10.49 -5.53
C TYR A 623 -0.39 9.73 -6.44
N ARG A 624 -0.03 8.50 -6.04
CA ARG A 624 0.81 7.64 -6.88
C ARG A 624 0.04 7.10 -8.09
N LEU A 625 0.40 7.58 -9.28
CA LEU A 625 -0.18 7.11 -10.53
C LEU A 625 0.24 5.68 -10.86
N SER A 626 -0.67 4.96 -11.50
CA SER A 626 -0.54 3.56 -11.88
C SER A 626 0.13 3.39 -13.24
N THR A 627 1.28 4.03 -13.41
CA THR A 627 2.10 3.98 -14.62
C THR A 627 3.57 3.91 -14.25
N GLY A 628 4.36 3.11 -14.97
CA GLY A 628 5.80 3.08 -14.78
C GLY A 628 6.52 4.32 -15.33
N TYR A 629 5.84 5.13 -16.14
CA TYR A 629 6.44 6.33 -16.75
C TYR A 629 6.49 7.54 -15.80
N ALA A 630 5.65 7.55 -14.75
CA ALA A 630 5.73 8.56 -13.72
C ALA A 630 6.59 8.00 -12.59
N HIS A 631 7.78 8.57 -12.38
CA HIS A 631 8.62 8.19 -11.24
C HIS A 631 8.09 8.75 -9.93
N GLU A 632 7.35 9.84 -10.01
CA GLU A 632 6.82 10.58 -8.87
C GLU A 632 5.29 10.58 -8.84
N HIS A 633 4.77 11.04 -7.71
CA HIS A 633 3.35 11.16 -7.49
C HIS A 633 2.77 12.32 -8.30
N TYR A 634 1.48 12.22 -8.59
CA TYR A 634 0.69 13.33 -9.10
C TYR A 634 0.47 14.32 -7.97
N MET A 635 1.03 15.52 -8.11
CA MET A 635 1.07 16.53 -7.07
C MET A 635 0.42 17.83 -7.52
N ARG A 636 -0.62 18.29 -6.81
CA ARG A 636 -1.32 19.55 -7.12
C ARG A 636 -1.78 20.25 -5.86
N PHE A 637 -1.55 21.54 -5.75
CA PHE A 637 -2.11 22.33 -4.66
C PHE A 637 -3.63 22.41 -4.80
N MET A 638 -4.38 21.97 -3.78
CA MET A 638 -5.86 21.90 -3.80
C MET A 638 -6.53 23.11 -3.15
N GLY A 639 -5.86 23.75 -2.21
CA GLY A 639 -6.42 24.87 -1.46
C GLY A 639 -6.06 24.77 0.01
N VAL A 640 -6.78 25.50 0.84
CA VAL A 640 -6.47 25.64 2.26
C VAL A 640 -7.70 25.34 3.10
N ALA A 641 -7.51 24.64 4.21
CA ALA A 641 -8.49 24.55 5.28
C ALA A 641 -8.18 25.60 6.35
N LEU A 642 -9.11 26.50 6.61
CA LEU A 642 -9.03 27.44 7.72
C LEU A 642 -9.60 26.78 8.97
N VAL A 643 -8.80 26.70 10.03
CA VAL A 643 -9.21 26.20 11.35
C VAL A 643 -9.28 27.37 12.33
N ASP A 644 -10.46 27.61 12.89
CA ASP A 644 -10.66 28.65 13.91
C ASP A 644 -9.94 28.27 15.21
N ILE A 645 -9.09 29.16 15.72
CA ILE A 645 -8.26 28.90 16.92
C ILE A 645 -9.07 28.69 18.21
N GLY A 646 -10.27 29.28 18.26
CA GLY A 646 -11.13 29.28 19.43
C GLY A 646 -12.22 28.22 19.36
N THR A 647 -12.80 27.96 18.19
CA THR A 647 -13.93 27.03 18.02
C THR A 647 -13.56 25.72 17.35
N GLY A 648 -12.45 25.65 16.61
CA GLY A 648 -12.03 24.48 15.85
C GLY A 648 -12.92 24.15 14.64
N GLU A 649 -13.74 25.10 14.21
CA GLU A 649 -14.50 25.00 12.95
C GLU A 649 -13.53 25.03 11.76
N ILE A 650 -13.86 24.27 10.71
CA ILE A 650 -13.03 24.06 9.53
C ILE A 650 -13.79 24.52 8.29
N GLU A 651 -13.19 25.45 7.55
CA GLU A 651 -13.71 25.94 6.27
C GLU A 651 -12.71 25.66 5.15
N PHE A 652 -13.18 25.10 4.03
CA PHE A 652 -12.34 24.78 2.88
C PHE A 652 -12.40 25.87 1.82
N TYR A 653 -11.25 26.36 1.38
CA TYR A 653 -11.11 27.36 0.32
C TYR A 653 -10.26 26.83 -0.82
N GLU A 654 -10.76 26.91 -2.05
CA GLU A 654 -10.08 26.39 -3.24
C GLU A 654 -8.85 27.22 -3.59
N SER A 655 -7.77 26.57 -4.07
CA SER A 655 -6.62 27.33 -4.54
C SER A 655 -6.98 28.18 -5.79
N PRO A 656 -6.56 29.46 -5.84
CA PRO A 656 -6.80 30.32 -6.99
C PRO A 656 -6.07 29.88 -8.26
N THR A 657 -5.12 28.95 -8.17
CA THR A 657 -4.31 28.47 -9.30
C THR A 657 -4.79 27.15 -9.90
N ILE A 658 -5.81 26.49 -9.32
CA ILE A 658 -6.23 25.18 -9.83
C ILE A 658 -7.00 25.30 -11.14
N GLY A 659 -6.39 24.78 -12.20
CA GLY A 659 -7.09 24.41 -13.44
C GLY A 659 -7.84 23.08 -13.32
N ASP A 660 -8.88 22.89 -14.14
CA ASP A 660 -9.63 21.62 -14.27
C ASP A 660 -8.89 20.62 -15.18
N GLU A 661 -7.68 20.20 -14.79
CA GLU A 661 -6.79 19.50 -15.73
C GLU A 661 -6.96 17.98 -15.73
N THR A 662 -7.28 17.35 -14.60
CA THR A 662 -7.34 15.88 -14.50
C THR A 662 -8.56 15.34 -13.76
N PHE A 663 -8.76 14.02 -13.85
CA PHE A 663 -9.87 13.33 -13.18
C PHE A 663 -9.75 13.31 -11.64
N LEU A 664 -8.53 13.40 -11.10
CA LEU A 664 -8.29 13.43 -9.66
C LEU A 664 -8.71 14.77 -9.08
N ASP A 665 -8.30 15.87 -9.70
CA ASP A 665 -8.66 17.23 -9.27
C ASP A 665 -10.18 17.37 -9.15
N ASN A 666 -10.90 16.94 -10.20
CA ASN A 666 -12.36 16.94 -10.24
C ASN A 666 -13.00 16.07 -9.14
N THR A 667 -12.39 14.93 -8.80
CA THR A 667 -12.90 14.06 -7.75
C THR A 667 -12.78 14.74 -6.38
N TYR A 668 -11.61 15.28 -6.06
CA TYR A 668 -11.37 15.91 -4.77
C TYR A 668 -12.14 17.22 -4.62
N LYS A 669 -12.29 18.00 -5.70
CA LYS A 669 -13.17 19.18 -5.75
C LYS A 669 -14.64 18.84 -5.48
N ALA A 670 -15.12 17.72 -5.99
CA ALA A 670 -16.51 17.31 -5.78
C ALA A 670 -16.78 16.73 -4.37
N TYR A 671 -15.73 16.38 -3.63
CA TYR A 671 -15.85 15.67 -2.36
C TYR A 671 -16.01 16.60 -1.15
N TYR A 672 -15.33 17.75 -1.16
CA TYR A 672 -15.41 18.76 -0.10
C TYR A 672 -16.17 19.99 -0.59
N ASP A 673 -16.75 20.75 0.33
CA ASP A 673 -17.43 22.01 0.03
C ASP A 673 -16.40 23.14 -0.13
N TRP A 674 -15.64 23.09 -1.22
CA TRP A 674 -14.63 24.10 -1.54
C TRP A 674 -15.30 25.43 -1.86
N GLN A 675 -15.02 26.44 -1.04
CA GLN A 675 -15.46 27.81 -1.26
C GLN A 675 -14.45 28.56 -2.13
N VAL A 676 -14.93 29.56 -2.86
CA VAL A 676 -14.04 30.46 -3.61
C VAL A 676 -13.19 31.25 -2.62
N THR A 677 -11.86 31.22 -2.82
CA THR A 677 -10.93 31.99 -1.97
C THR A 677 -11.22 33.50 -2.07
N PRO A 678 -11.54 34.18 -0.96
CA PRO A 678 -11.78 35.62 -0.96
C PRO A 678 -10.48 36.42 -1.06
N ASP A 679 -10.55 37.65 -1.60
CA ASP A 679 -9.38 38.52 -1.84
C ASP A 679 -8.49 38.70 -0.60
N TRP A 680 -9.09 38.81 0.59
CA TRP A 680 -8.34 38.99 1.84
C TRP A 680 -7.48 37.77 2.18
N LEU A 681 -7.98 36.56 1.89
CA LEU A 681 -7.28 35.31 2.12
C LEU A 681 -6.24 35.10 1.03
N GLN A 682 -6.60 35.35 -0.24
CA GLN A 682 -5.68 35.24 -1.37
C GLN A 682 -4.39 36.04 -1.15
N SER A 683 -4.49 37.23 -0.55
CA SER A 683 -3.32 38.06 -0.24
C SER A 683 -2.40 37.51 0.85
N GLN A 684 -2.86 36.52 1.63
CA GLN A 684 -2.14 35.90 2.74
C GLN A 684 -1.74 34.45 2.43
N LEU A 685 -2.22 33.87 1.32
CA LEU A 685 -1.94 32.50 0.95
C LEU A 685 -0.47 32.30 0.59
N LYS A 686 0.03 31.13 0.97
CA LYS A 686 1.31 30.60 0.53
C LYS A 686 1.08 29.36 -0.32
N TRP A 687 1.99 29.11 -1.25
CA TRP A 687 2.16 27.77 -1.76
C TRP A 687 2.58 26.83 -0.60
N PRO A 688 2.18 25.54 -0.58
CA PRO A 688 2.55 24.63 0.50
C PRO A 688 4.05 24.35 0.50
N GLU A 689 4.70 24.36 1.67
CA GLU A 689 6.15 24.17 1.78
C GLU A 689 6.54 22.74 1.37
N ASP A 690 5.89 21.71 1.94
CA ASP A 690 6.15 20.30 1.64
C ASP A 690 5.97 19.98 0.14
N LEU A 691 4.94 20.56 -0.46
CA LEU A 691 4.67 20.41 -1.90
C LEU A 691 5.80 21.06 -2.71
N TYR A 692 6.18 22.29 -2.36
CA TYR A 692 7.21 23.02 -3.09
C TYR A 692 8.57 22.34 -3.00
N GLU A 693 8.98 21.90 -1.81
CA GLU A 693 10.25 21.22 -1.61
C GLU A 693 10.34 19.97 -2.49
N ARG A 694 9.27 19.17 -2.49
CA ARG A 694 9.21 17.96 -3.30
C ARG A 694 9.18 18.26 -4.79
N GLN A 695 8.48 19.30 -5.21
CA GLN A 695 8.51 19.78 -6.60
C GLN A 695 9.92 20.20 -7.03
N LEU A 696 10.66 20.91 -6.16
CA LEU A 696 12.04 21.32 -6.42
C LEU A 696 13.00 20.14 -6.50
N GLU A 697 12.88 19.15 -5.60
CA GLU A 697 13.70 17.92 -5.64
C GLU A 697 13.60 17.22 -7.00
N ILE A 698 12.40 17.22 -7.58
CA ILE A 698 12.15 16.65 -8.90
C ILE A 698 12.71 17.57 -9.99
N ALA A 699 12.44 18.87 -9.92
CA ALA A 699 12.95 19.85 -10.89
C ALA A 699 14.50 19.83 -10.99
N TYR A 700 15.20 19.57 -9.87
CA TYR A 700 16.65 19.47 -9.84
C TYR A 700 17.23 18.34 -10.71
N ILE A 701 16.46 17.30 -10.99
CA ILE A 701 16.88 16.15 -11.80
C ILE A 701 16.23 16.22 -13.20
N TYR A 702 14.91 16.41 -13.23
CA TYR A 702 14.09 16.24 -14.42
C TYR A 702 14.04 17.48 -15.33
N HIS A 703 14.83 18.52 -15.04
CA HIS A 703 15.09 19.58 -16.01
C HIS A 703 16.09 19.17 -17.11
N VAL A 704 16.90 18.14 -16.86
CA VAL A 704 17.94 17.69 -17.80
C VAL A 704 17.30 16.91 -18.95
N ASN A 705 17.25 17.54 -20.12
CA ASN A 705 16.65 16.96 -21.33
C ASN A 705 17.68 16.42 -22.34
N GLU A 706 18.97 16.61 -22.08
CA GLU A 706 20.05 16.20 -22.99
C GLU A 706 20.56 14.78 -22.66
N PRO A 707 20.61 13.84 -23.64
CA PRO A 707 20.89 12.44 -23.37
C PRO A 707 22.24 12.17 -22.70
N ASN A 708 23.30 12.86 -23.13
CA ASN A 708 24.65 12.66 -22.61
C ASN A 708 24.80 13.21 -21.19
N THR A 709 24.13 14.32 -20.91
CA THR A 709 24.10 14.97 -19.60
C THR A 709 23.34 14.10 -18.60
N TRP A 710 22.15 13.61 -18.99
CA TRP A 710 21.35 12.68 -18.21
C TRP A 710 22.10 11.38 -17.91
N LEU A 711 22.67 10.73 -18.92
CA LEU A 711 23.43 9.48 -18.74
C LEU A 711 24.66 9.67 -17.85
N GLY A 712 25.33 10.81 -17.99
CA GLY A 712 26.49 11.14 -17.16
C GLY A 712 26.14 11.52 -15.72
N GLY A 713 24.85 11.77 -15.42
CA GLY A 713 24.41 12.35 -14.15
C GLY A 713 25.09 13.70 -13.87
N VAL A 714 25.45 14.42 -14.93
CA VAL A 714 26.08 15.73 -14.85
C VAL A 714 24.96 16.76 -14.89
N ASP A 715 25.12 17.89 -14.21
CA ASP A 715 24.12 18.98 -14.19
C ASP A 715 22.82 18.66 -13.42
N PHE A 716 22.77 17.56 -12.66
CA PHE A 716 21.74 17.42 -11.63
C PHE A 716 22.02 18.41 -10.50
N HIS A 717 21.04 19.26 -10.21
CA HIS A 717 21.11 20.21 -9.13
C HIS A 717 20.89 19.51 -7.79
N GLN A 718 21.25 20.19 -6.71
CA GLN A 718 21.00 19.72 -5.35
C GLN A 718 20.54 20.91 -4.51
N LYS A 719 19.65 20.64 -3.56
CA LYS A 719 19.29 21.62 -2.53
C LYS A 719 20.57 22.03 -1.79
N PRO A 720 20.85 23.34 -1.60
CA PRO A 720 21.94 23.79 -0.76
C PRO A 720 21.79 23.26 0.68
N ASP A 721 22.89 22.79 1.27
CA ASP A 721 22.94 22.37 2.67
C ASP A 721 22.49 23.55 3.56
N ASP A 722 21.65 23.26 4.56
CA ASP A 722 21.08 24.22 5.53
C ASP A 722 20.16 25.32 4.94
N SER A 723 19.65 25.16 3.70
CA SER A 723 18.60 26.03 3.17
C SER A 723 17.22 25.47 3.47
N ASP A 724 16.33 26.28 4.04
CA ASP A 724 14.93 25.96 4.28
C ASP A 724 14.03 26.92 3.50
N THR A 725 12.87 26.45 3.04
CA THR A 725 12.16 27.11 1.95
C THR A 725 11.11 28.10 2.47
N ARG A 726 11.56 29.20 3.06
CA ARG A 726 10.68 30.17 3.76
C ARG A 726 10.24 31.34 2.87
N TYR A 727 9.19 31.14 2.08
CA TYR A 727 8.59 32.17 1.21
C TYR A 727 7.21 32.63 1.72
N VAL A 728 6.78 33.78 1.21
CA VAL A 728 5.52 34.44 1.63
C VAL A 728 4.61 34.77 0.43
N ILE A 729 4.97 34.28 -0.76
CA ILE A 729 4.29 34.63 -2.01
C ILE A 729 3.78 33.35 -2.67
N MET A 730 2.49 33.33 -3.00
CA MET A 730 1.87 32.40 -3.93
C MET A 730 1.96 32.89 -5.37
#